data_AF-B9W9M7-F1
#
_entry.id   AF-B9W9M7-F1
#
_cell.length_a   1.000
_cell.length_b   1.000
_cell.length_c   1.000
_cell.angle_alpha   90.00
_cell.angle_beta   90.00
_cell.angle_gamma   90.00
#
_symmetry.space_group_name_H-M   'P 1'
#
loop_
_entity.id
_entity.type
_entity.pdbx_description
1 polymer ?
#
loop_
_entity_poly.entity_id
_entity_poly.type
_entity_poly.pdbx_seq_one_letter_code
_entity_poly.pdbx_strand_id
1 'polypeptide(L)'
;MTVSTTINNRKRLSSGLSVTSKVFVRSRNGGALKIVREHYLRNDIPCYSTICNSCQDIIKPDSQGQLPKFILSSNPTKTTKGEPHYLVLDTNIILHAIDLLENNQCFYDVIIPQTVLEEVKNRSFPIYQRLRNLVKSEDKRFIVFHNEYNEQTYINRNKNETINDRNDRAIRKVAQWYQTHLPKFKTFFICNDKDNRTKAIKEGINAKTLVEYIESLPNADDLTDLIPQDDSTFEDNKTSTATVEDETSFPEYYSNARIMAGIKNGTLYQGILNVSSYNYLQGEVSVPAFKKPLLIQGSKNLNRAFNSDSVIVELLPKDKWKEPSTTIIEEGAIGANDNAADGDEDDVDIEETASSKKSVISDKERILLAQEAIKVIGSKNEDKRLQPTAKIVGVMRRSWRYYVGQIAPSSVNLDDKTGHAAKNCFVILMDPKLPKIRIRTRKAREYLGQRIVVVVDSWPVNSRYPNGHFVRALGEIESAEAETEALLLEHDVEYRPFSKNVLDCLPQEGDNWVVPDITNTEDPQLQKRVDLRDKLVCSIDPPNCVDIDDALHAKQLPNGNYEVGVHIADVTHFVKPNTPLDQEGASRGTSVYLVDKRIDMLPQLLGTNLCSLKPFVDRFAFSVIWEVDEDANIINVNYMKSIIKSRQAFSYEQAQLRIDDPSQQDDLTKSMRILLKLSKKLKQKRLDAGALNLASPEVKVHMDSETSDPQEVEIKKLLETNSLVEEFMLFANISVARKIYDAYPQTAMLRRHAAPPATNFETLNDMLNVRKDGMSISLESSKALADSLDRCIDPNDKYFNTLVRIMSTRCMMAAEYFPSGSYGYPEFRHYGLAVDIYTHFTSPIRRYCDVVAHRQLAGAIGYENLDLSHRDKSKMEMIVRNINKRHRNAQFAGRSSIEYYVGQVMRNNEAEHEGYIIKIFNNGIVVLVPKFGVEGLIKLENMGDVNSANYNEDKYELTFTDFKGNSRTIAVFDKVKVDVKSVKDEISGKRKAQLMLK
;
A
#
# COMPACT_ATOMS: atom_id res chain seq x y z
N MET A 1 35.20 -23.86 -48.82
CA MET A 1 33.99 -23.41 -49.53
C MET A 1 32.86 -24.35 -49.18
N THR A 2 31.97 -23.96 -48.29
CA THR A 2 30.76 -24.73 -47.93
C THR A 2 29.55 -23.84 -48.19
N VAL A 3 28.68 -24.36 -49.04
CA VAL A 3 27.54 -23.68 -49.65
C VAL A 3 26.57 -23.20 -48.57
N SER A 4 26.33 -21.89 -48.54
CA SER A 4 25.27 -21.25 -47.76
C SER A 4 23.91 -21.63 -48.38
N THR A 5 23.31 -22.72 -47.91
CA THR A 5 21.93 -23.08 -48.24
C THR A 5 20.95 -22.17 -47.50
N THR A 6 20.43 -21.17 -48.21
CA THR A 6 19.30 -20.34 -47.77
C THR A 6 18.01 -21.13 -47.90
N ILE A 7 17.55 -21.73 -46.81
CA ILE A 7 16.20 -22.28 -46.70
C ILE A 7 15.39 -21.31 -45.83
N ASN A 8 14.27 -20.79 -46.34
CA ASN A 8 13.28 -19.96 -45.62
C ASN A 8 13.80 -18.64 -44.97
N ASN A 9 14.60 -17.84 -45.68
CA ASN A 9 15.17 -16.57 -45.16
C ASN A 9 16.01 -16.72 -43.87
N ARG A 10 16.46 -17.94 -43.55
CA ARG A 10 17.38 -18.22 -42.44
C ARG A 10 18.78 -18.44 -42.99
N LYS A 11 19.79 -17.88 -42.33
CA LYS A 11 21.21 -18.08 -42.66
C LYS A 11 21.88 -18.83 -41.51
N ARG A 12 22.49 -19.99 -41.79
CA ARG A 12 23.31 -20.71 -40.82
C ARG A 12 24.63 -19.98 -40.63
N LEU A 13 25.01 -19.70 -39.39
CA LEU A 13 26.26 -19.00 -39.05
C LEU A 13 27.35 -19.97 -38.61
N SER A 14 27.02 -20.84 -37.66
CA SER A 14 27.92 -21.85 -37.10
C SER A 14 27.14 -23.11 -36.69
N SER A 15 27.82 -24.12 -36.16
CA SER A 15 27.14 -25.30 -35.60
C SER A 15 26.23 -24.86 -34.45
N GLY A 16 24.93 -25.09 -34.61
CA GLY A 16 23.90 -24.77 -33.62
C GLY A 16 23.36 -23.32 -33.64
N LEU A 17 23.84 -22.46 -34.56
CA LEU A 17 23.41 -21.06 -34.62
C LEU A 17 22.99 -20.64 -36.03
N SER A 18 21.76 -20.17 -36.15
CA SER A 18 21.16 -19.60 -37.37
C SER A 18 20.67 -18.18 -37.10
N VAL A 19 20.48 -17.36 -38.13
CA VAL A 19 19.95 -15.98 -38.01
C VAL A 19 18.85 -15.71 -39.04
N THR A 20 17.85 -14.92 -38.64
CA THR A 20 16.77 -14.39 -39.49
C THR A 20 16.52 -12.92 -39.16
N SER A 21 15.62 -12.26 -39.89
CA SER A 21 15.24 -10.85 -39.66
C SER A 21 13.77 -10.72 -39.23
N LYS A 22 13.51 -10.10 -38.08
CA LYS A 22 12.17 -9.71 -37.60
C LYS A 22 11.89 -8.27 -38.03
N VAL A 23 10.88 -8.08 -38.88
CA VAL A 23 10.49 -6.77 -39.42
C VAL A 23 9.08 -6.42 -38.94
N PHE A 24 8.89 -5.22 -38.38
CA PHE A 24 7.57 -4.73 -37.94
C PHE A 24 7.48 -3.20 -38.01
N VAL A 25 6.27 -2.65 -38.00
CA VAL A 25 6.03 -1.20 -37.98
C VAL A 25 5.66 -0.78 -36.56
N ARG A 26 6.26 0.31 -36.07
CA ARG A 26 5.92 0.94 -34.80
C ARG A 26 5.28 2.30 -35.06
N SER A 27 4.06 2.47 -34.58
CA SER A 27 3.37 3.77 -34.60
C SER A 27 3.64 4.53 -33.30
N ARG A 28 4.10 5.78 -33.40
CA ARG A 28 4.33 6.66 -32.24
C ARG A 28 3.98 8.11 -32.60
N ASN A 29 3.13 8.76 -31.80
CA ASN A 29 2.71 10.15 -31.99
C ASN A 29 2.19 10.47 -33.41
N GLY A 30 1.47 9.52 -34.02
CA GLY A 30 0.95 9.65 -35.40
C GLY A 30 1.93 9.31 -36.53
N GLY A 31 3.22 9.11 -36.23
CA GLY A 31 4.21 8.64 -37.21
C GLY A 31 4.29 7.10 -37.28
N ALA A 32 4.69 6.55 -38.43
CA ALA A 32 4.90 5.12 -38.65
C ALA A 32 6.36 4.83 -39.02
N LEU A 33 7.05 4.01 -38.21
CA LEU A 33 8.46 3.68 -38.39
C LEU A 33 8.65 2.18 -38.64
N LYS A 34 9.31 1.80 -39.75
CA LYS A 34 9.72 0.41 -40.02
C LYS A 34 10.94 0.05 -39.16
N ILE A 35 10.81 -0.98 -38.35
CA ILE A 35 11.88 -1.54 -37.51
C ILE A 35 12.30 -2.90 -38.07
N VAL A 36 13.61 -3.08 -38.23
CA VAL A 36 14.24 -4.34 -38.62
C VAL A 36 15.16 -4.76 -37.48
N ARG A 37 15.04 -6.01 -37.00
CA ARG A 37 15.91 -6.59 -35.99
C ARG A 37 16.45 -7.93 -36.48
N GLU A 38 17.73 -8.18 -36.24
CA GLU A 38 18.28 -9.53 -36.33
C GLU A 38 17.69 -10.41 -35.22
N HIS A 39 17.50 -11.70 -35.53
CA HIS A 39 16.91 -12.67 -34.63
C HIS A 39 17.66 -13.99 -34.74
N TYR A 40 18.38 -14.35 -33.68
CA TYR A 40 19.22 -15.54 -33.65
C TYR A 40 18.42 -16.76 -33.18
N LEU A 41 18.64 -17.88 -33.84
CA LEU A 41 18.04 -19.18 -33.54
C LEU A 41 19.13 -20.13 -33.08
N ARG A 42 18.89 -20.78 -31.96
CA ARG A 42 19.82 -21.58 -31.18
C ARG A 42 19.27 -23.00 -31.02
N ASN A 43 20.17 -23.95 -30.81
CA ASN A 43 19.83 -25.35 -30.52
C ASN A 43 20.21 -25.79 -29.09
N ASP A 44 20.68 -24.88 -28.24
CA ASP A 44 21.15 -25.13 -26.87
C ASP A 44 20.20 -24.58 -25.79
N ILE A 45 18.92 -24.38 -26.15
CA ILE A 45 17.88 -23.97 -25.19
C ILE A 45 17.36 -25.22 -24.47
N PRO A 46 17.59 -25.39 -23.15
CA PRO A 46 17.18 -26.59 -22.43
C PRO A 46 15.68 -26.63 -22.18
N CYS A 47 15.13 -27.84 -21.99
CA CYS A 47 13.73 -28.03 -21.58
C CYS A 47 13.53 -27.90 -20.06
N TYR A 48 14.61 -27.76 -19.28
CA TYR A 48 14.64 -27.64 -17.82
C TYR A 48 13.99 -28.80 -17.02
N SER A 49 13.76 -29.95 -17.65
CA SER A 49 13.25 -31.16 -17.00
C SER A 49 14.37 -32.08 -16.50
N THR A 50 14.30 -32.48 -15.24
CA THR A 50 15.32 -33.35 -14.59
C THR A 50 15.43 -34.73 -15.23
N ILE A 51 14.41 -35.18 -15.96
CA ILE A 51 14.42 -36.47 -16.68
C ILE A 51 15.07 -36.38 -18.07
N CYS A 52 15.40 -35.18 -18.54
CA CYS A 52 15.93 -34.98 -19.88
C CYS A 52 17.47 -35.05 -19.90
N ASN A 53 18.00 -36.14 -20.43
CA ASN A 53 19.45 -36.31 -20.58
C ASN A 53 20.01 -35.50 -21.76
N SER A 54 19.29 -35.43 -22.88
CA SER A 54 19.76 -34.75 -24.09
C SER A 54 19.96 -33.25 -23.92
N CYS A 55 19.14 -32.60 -23.09
CA CYS A 55 19.30 -31.19 -22.76
C CYS A 55 20.49 -30.91 -21.83
N GLN A 56 20.88 -31.89 -20.99
CA GLN A 56 22.04 -31.73 -20.10
C GLN A 56 23.35 -31.72 -20.89
N ASP A 57 23.41 -32.44 -22.01
CA ASP A 57 24.59 -32.52 -22.86
C ASP A 57 24.86 -31.25 -23.69
N ILE A 58 23.81 -30.50 -24.04
CA ILE A 58 23.89 -29.33 -24.93
C ILE A 58 24.02 -27.99 -24.18
N ILE A 59 23.79 -27.99 -22.86
CA ILE A 59 23.68 -26.76 -22.08
C ILE A 59 25.02 -26.03 -21.97
N LYS A 60 24.95 -24.70 -21.87
CA LYS A 60 26.11 -23.81 -21.76
C LYS A 60 26.01 -22.98 -20.48
N PRO A 61 27.16 -22.64 -19.84
CA PRO A 61 27.16 -21.78 -18.68
C PRO A 61 26.73 -20.35 -19.05
N ASP A 62 26.18 -19.65 -18.07
CA ASP A 62 25.84 -18.24 -18.19
C ASP A 62 27.06 -17.31 -18.02
N SER A 63 26.83 -16.01 -17.95
CA SER A 63 27.90 -15.01 -17.76
C SER A 63 28.62 -15.11 -16.42
N GLN A 64 28.06 -15.83 -15.44
CA GLN A 64 28.68 -16.09 -14.13
C GLN A 64 29.40 -17.46 -14.10
N GLY A 65 29.43 -18.18 -15.21
CA GLY A 65 30.00 -19.52 -15.28
C GLY A 65 29.10 -20.62 -14.70
N GLN A 66 27.83 -20.31 -14.38
CA GLN A 66 26.90 -21.26 -13.78
C GLN A 66 26.07 -21.96 -14.85
N LEU A 67 25.88 -23.28 -14.70
CA LEU A 67 24.95 -24.03 -15.54
C LEU A 67 23.51 -23.79 -15.06
N PRO A 68 22.54 -23.55 -15.97
CA PRO A 68 21.14 -23.43 -15.59
C PRO A 68 20.63 -24.70 -14.89
N LYS A 69 19.93 -24.51 -13.76
CA LYS A 69 19.34 -25.60 -12.98
C LYS A 69 18.11 -26.18 -13.69
N PHE A 70 18.00 -27.51 -13.71
CA PHE A 70 16.81 -28.22 -14.19
C PHE A 70 15.84 -28.38 -13.03
N ILE A 71 14.71 -27.67 -13.08
CA ILE A 71 13.79 -27.57 -11.94
C ILE A 71 12.48 -28.32 -12.13
N LEU A 72 12.06 -28.65 -13.36
CA LEU A 72 10.82 -29.42 -13.56
C LEU A 72 10.99 -30.85 -13.05
N SER A 73 10.05 -31.29 -12.21
CA SER A 73 10.13 -32.50 -11.42
C SER A 73 10.10 -33.78 -12.27
N SER A 74 10.80 -34.81 -11.83
CA SER A 74 10.70 -36.18 -12.37
C SER A 74 9.47 -36.93 -11.88
N ASN A 75 8.72 -36.34 -10.93
CA ASN A 75 7.46 -36.86 -10.40
C ASN A 75 6.44 -35.70 -10.31
N PRO A 76 5.92 -35.21 -11.46
CA PRO A 76 4.97 -34.11 -11.47
C PRO A 76 3.59 -34.55 -10.96
N THR A 77 2.72 -33.56 -10.74
CA THR A 77 1.33 -33.77 -10.31
C THR A 77 0.59 -34.70 -11.27
N LYS A 78 -0.33 -35.49 -10.72
CA LYS A 78 -1.18 -36.42 -11.46
C LYS A 78 -2.61 -35.92 -11.49
N THR A 79 -3.29 -36.12 -12.62
CA THR A 79 -4.74 -35.91 -12.72
C THR A 79 -5.50 -36.98 -11.93
N THR A 80 -6.81 -36.83 -11.78
CA THR A 80 -7.70 -37.87 -11.22
C THR A 80 -7.60 -39.21 -11.95
N LYS A 81 -7.17 -39.20 -13.22
CA LYS A 81 -6.88 -40.40 -14.04
C LYS A 81 -5.48 -40.99 -13.81
N GLY A 82 -4.68 -40.41 -12.92
CA GLY A 82 -3.33 -40.89 -12.57
C GLY A 82 -2.22 -40.45 -13.53
N GLU A 83 -2.49 -39.55 -14.48
CA GLU A 83 -1.53 -39.18 -15.54
C GLU A 83 -0.53 -38.08 -15.06
N PRO A 84 0.78 -38.37 -14.96
CA PRO A 84 1.79 -37.36 -14.66
C PRO A 84 1.97 -36.42 -15.85
N HIS A 85 1.99 -35.11 -15.59
CA HIS A 85 1.94 -34.12 -16.67
C HIS A 85 2.72 -32.82 -16.40
N TYR A 86 3.07 -32.11 -17.47
CA TYR A 86 3.50 -30.72 -17.45
C TYR A 86 2.46 -29.82 -18.12
N LEU A 87 2.47 -28.54 -17.74
CA LEU A 87 1.52 -27.55 -18.24
C LEU A 87 2.20 -26.54 -19.15
N VAL A 88 1.61 -26.26 -20.30
CA VAL A 88 1.94 -25.10 -21.15
C VAL A 88 0.77 -24.14 -21.09
N LEU A 89 1.01 -22.92 -20.64
CA LEU A 89 -0.05 -21.92 -20.48
C LEU A 89 -0.13 -20.97 -21.67
N ASP A 90 -1.36 -20.59 -22.02
CA ASP A 90 -1.64 -19.49 -22.93
C ASP A 90 -1.58 -18.12 -22.23
N THR A 91 -1.48 -17.04 -23.01
CA THR A 91 -1.43 -15.65 -22.53
C THR A 91 -2.64 -15.28 -21.68
N ASN A 92 -3.86 -15.61 -22.14
CA ASN A 92 -5.07 -15.18 -21.45
C ASN A 92 -5.21 -15.86 -20.07
N ILE A 93 -4.78 -17.11 -19.93
CA ILE A 93 -4.77 -17.82 -18.63
C ILE A 93 -3.94 -17.06 -17.60
N ILE A 94 -2.77 -16.56 -17.99
CA ILE A 94 -1.91 -15.80 -17.08
C ILE A 94 -2.52 -14.44 -16.74
N LEU A 95 -3.16 -13.78 -17.70
CA LEU A 95 -3.75 -12.45 -17.47
C LEU A 95 -4.96 -12.50 -16.53
N HIS A 96 -5.76 -13.57 -16.62
CA HIS A 96 -7.00 -13.68 -15.87
C HIS A 96 -6.81 -14.47 -14.57
N ALA A 97 -6.03 -15.56 -14.59
CA ALA A 97 -5.95 -16.51 -13.46
C ALA A 97 -4.58 -16.49 -12.75
N ILE A 98 -3.89 -15.35 -12.70
CA ILE A 98 -2.57 -15.25 -12.01
C ILE A 98 -2.67 -15.60 -10.52
N ASP A 99 -3.79 -15.27 -9.87
CA ASP A 99 -4.04 -15.59 -8.45
C ASP A 99 -4.11 -17.10 -8.21
N LEU A 100 -4.80 -17.82 -9.10
CA LEU A 100 -4.84 -19.28 -9.11
C LEU A 100 -3.45 -19.89 -9.40
N LEU A 101 -2.66 -19.29 -10.29
CA LEU A 101 -1.27 -19.71 -10.55
C LEU A 101 -0.34 -19.51 -9.35
N GLU A 102 -0.66 -18.58 -8.44
CA GLU A 102 0.08 -18.35 -7.19
C GLU A 102 -0.34 -19.31 -6.07
N ASN A 103 -1.55 -19.89 -6.10
CA ASN A 103 -2.06 -20.78 -5.05
C ASN A 103 -1.24 -22.08 -4.85
N ASN A 104 -0.72 -22.31 -3.65
CA ASN A 104 0.18 -23.44 -3.32
C ASN A 104 -0.40 -24.85 -3.51
N GLN A 105 -1.70 -25.00 -3.72
CA GLN A 105 -2.36 -26.29 -3.88
C GLN A 105 -2.40 -26.79 -5.34
N CYS A 106 -2.04 -25.96 -6.33
CA CYS A 106 -2.09 -26.31 -7.75
C CYS A 106 -0.95 -25.67 -8.58
N PHE A 107 -0.87 -26.06 -9.86
CA PHE A 107 0.12 -25.56 -10.85
C PHE A 107 1.57 -25.65 -10.38
N TYR A 108 2.09 -26.87 -10.21
CA TYR A 108 3.45 -27.04 -9.70
C TYR A 108 4.53 -27.05 -10.78
N ASP A 109 4.31 -27.73 -11.91
CA ASP A 109 5.30 -27.91 -12.99
C ASP A 109 4.80 -27.22 -14.27
N VAL A 110 5.18 -25.95 -14.43
CA VAL A 110 4.60 -25.04 -15.43
C VAL A 110 5.65 -24.50 -16.39
N ILE A 111 5.33 -24.57 -17.68
CA ILE A 111 6.14 -24.09 -18.79
C ILE A 111 5.51 -22.82 -19.35
N ILE A 112 6.24 -21.71 -19.25
CA ILE A 112 5.84 -20.42 -19.81
C ILE A 112 6.62 -20.18 -21.11
N PRO A 113 5.96 -20.18 -22.29
CA PRO A 113 6.62 -19.77 -23.53
C PRO A 113 7.10 -18.31 -23.45
N GLN A 114 8.26 -18.01 -24.04
CA GLN A 114 8.75 -16.64 -24.17
C GLN A 114 7.73 -15.73 -24.89
N THR A 115 7.04 -16.24 -25.91
CA THR A 115 5.99 -15.49 -26.62
C THR A 115 4.90 -15.01 -25.66
N VAL A 116 4.46 -15.90 -24.76
CA VAL A 116 3.45 -15.59 -23.72
C VAL A 116 4.00 -14.56 -22.74
N LEU A 117 5.22 -14.77 -22.24
CA LEU A 117 5.86 -13.85 -21.29
C LEU A 117 5.99 -12.42 -21.88
N GLU A 118 6.37 -12.30 -23.15
CA GLU A 118 6.46 -11.02 -23.85
C GLU A 118 5.09 -10.36 -24.05
N GLU A 119 4.06 -11.16 -24.36
CA GLU A 119 2.70 -10.64 -24.54
C GLU A 119 2.10 -10.15 -23.22
N VAL A 120 2.25 -10.92 -22.15
CA VAL A 120 1.86 -10.52 -20.79
C VAL A 120 2.59 -9.24 -20.39
N LYS A 121 3.90 -9.12 -20.64
CA LYS A 121 4.67 -7.89 -20.35
C LYS A 121 4.10 -6.66 -21.07
N ASN A 122 3.66 -6.83 -22.32
CA ASN A 122 3.12 -5.73 -23.13
C ASN A 122 1.69 -5.36 -22.73
N ARG A 123 0.87 -6.34 -22.30
CA ARG A 123 -0.52 -6.13 -21.87
C ARG A 123 -0.63 -5.67 -20.41
N SER A 124 0.11 -6.32 -19.50
CA SER A 124 0.13 -6.03 -18.06
C SER A 124 1.50 -6.28 -17.44
N PHE A 125 2.28 -5.21 -17.27
CA PHE A 125 3.58 -5.27 -16.60
C PHE A 125 3.52 -5.78 -15.14
N PRO A 126 2.52 -5.41 -14.32
CA PRO A 126 2.38 -5.97 -12.97
C PRO A 126 2.23 -7.50 -12.95
N ILE A 127 1.38 -8.07 -13.83
CA ILE A 127 1.21 -9.53 -13.94
C ILE A 127 2.51 -10.18 -14.42
N TYR A 128 3.22 -9.54 -15.35
CA TYR A 128 4.56 -10.01 -15.75
C TYR A 128 5.53 -10.06 -14.56
N GLN A 129 5.52 -9.08 -13.66
CA GLN A 129 6.37 -9.10 -12.47
C GLN A 129 5.99 -10.24 -11.52
N ARG A 130 4.69 -10.44 -11.28
CA ARG A 130 4.16 -11.57 -10.48
C ARG A 130 4.59 -12.92 -11.06
N LEU A 131 4.42 -13.12 -12.36
CA LEU A 131 4.87 -14.32 -13.06
C LEU A 131 6.39 -14.51 -12.99
N ARG A 132 7.17 -13.43 -13.12
CA ARG A 132 8.64 -13.51 -12.96
C ARG A 132 9.05 -13.87 -11.54
N ASN A 133 8.28 -13.47 -10.52
CA ASN A 133 8.51 -13.87 -9.13
C ASN A 133 8.20 -15.36 -8.94
N LEU A 134 7.13 -15.89 -9.55
CA LEU A 134 6.85 -17.33 -9.55
C LEU A 134 7.99 -18.15 -10.18
N VAL A 135 8.55 -17.69 -11.30
CA VAL A 135 9.72 -18.34 -11.94
C VAL A 135 10.98 -18.30 -11.06
N LYS A 136 11.11 -17.31 -10.18
CA LYS A 136 12.25 -17.18 -9.25
C LYS A 136 12.04 -17.91 -7.93
N SER A 137 10.79 -18.24 -7.58
CA SER A 137 10.46 -18.95 -6.35
C SER A 137 10.92 -20.41 -6.43
N GLU A 138 11.31 -20.99 -5.30
CA GLU A 138 11.60 -22.43 -5.19
C GLU A 138 10.34 -23.23 -4.77
N ASP A 139 9.28 -22.57 -4.29
CA ASP A 139 8.05 -23.23 -3.81
C ASP A 139 7.28 -23.90 -4.95
N LYS A 140 7.37 -23.32 -6.15
CA LYS A 140 6.74 -23.81 -7.39
C LYS A 140 7.75 -23.85 -8.53
N ARG A 141 7.58 -24.78 -9.46
CA ARG A 141 8.53 -25.05 -10.55
C ARG A 141 8.03 -24.44 -11.84
N PHE A 142 8.18 -23.12 -11.95
CA PHE A 142 7.86 -22.36 -13.17
C PHE A 142 9.12 -22.10 -13.98
N ILE A 143 9.10 -22.45 -15.26
CA ILE A 143 10.20 -22.15 -16.18
C ILE A 143 9.77 -21.18 -17.28
N VAL A 144 10.75 -20.46 -17.84
CA VAL A 144 10.57 -19.73 -19.09
C VAL A 144 11.28 -20.49 -20.20
N PHE A 145 10.52 -20.98 -21.17
CA PHE A 145 11.08 -21.64 -22.34
C PHE A 145 11.21 -20.65 -23.50
N HIS A 146 12.45 -20.39 -23.91
CA HIS A 146 12.80 -19.40 -24.95
C HIS A 146 12.49 -19.89 -26.37
N ASN A 147 11.21 -20.11 -26.66
CA ASN A 147 10.72 -20.70 -27.89
C ASN A 147 11.00 -19.85 -29.14
N GLU A 148 11.07 -18.53 -28.99
CA GLU A 148 11.42 -17.64 -30.10
C GLU A 148 12.89 -17.81 -30.50
N TYR A 149 13.78 -18.14 -29.56
CA TYR A 149 15.19 -18.37 -29.85
C TYR A 149 15.53 -19.83 -30.13
N ASN A 150 14.64 -20.78 -29.84
CA ASN A 150 14.87 -22.19 -30.17
C ASN A 150 14.53 -22.47 -31.64
N GLU A 151 15.50 -23.02 -32.39
CA GLU A 151 15.37 -23.26 -33.84
C GLU A 151 14.23 -24.21 -34.21
N GLN A 152 13.92 -25.18 -33.34
CA GLN A 152 12.89 -26.20 -33.56
C GLN A 152 11.47 -25.69 -33.30
N THR A 153 11.32 -24.68 -32.44
CA THR A 153 10.01 -24.10 -32.09
C THR A 153 9.75 -22.75 -32.76
N TYR A 154 10.77 -22.10 -33.32
CA TYR A 154 10.61 -20.80 -33.96
C TYR A 154 9.81 -20.86 -35.27
N ILE A 155 8.77 -20.02 -35.35
CA ILE A 155 7.89 -19.90 -36.51
C ILE A 155 7.90 -18.49 -37.13
N ASN A 156 7.76 -18.44 -38.45
CA ASN A 156 7.56 -17.20 -39.21
C ASN A 156 6.07 -16.83 -39.23
N ARG A 157 5.79 -15.52 -39.33
CA ARG A 157 4.44 -14.99 -39.60
C ARG A 157 4.09 -15.20 -41.08
N ASN A 158 2.92 -15.78 -41.33
CA ASN A 158 2.40 -16.01 -42.67
C ASN A 158 1.87 -14.69 -43.28
N LYS A 159 1.76 -14.64 -44.61
CA LYS A 159 1.11 -13.51 -45.29
C LYS A 159 -0.37 -13.46 -44.87
N ASN A 160 -0.89 -12.26 -44.57
CA ASN A 160 -2.27 -12.01 -44.12
C ASN A 160 -2.65 -12.68 -42.78
N GLU A 161 -1.70 -13.16 -41.99
CA GLU A 161 -1.93 -13.65 -40.63
C GLU A 161 -1.83 -12.48 -39.64
N THR A 162 -2.70 -12.41 -38.63
CA THR A 162 -2.55 -11.40 -37.56
C THR A 162 -1.35 -11.72 -36.66
N ILE A 163 -0.95 -10.79 -35.78
CA ILE A 163 0.10 -11.11 -34.79
C ILE A 163 -0.41 -12.09 -33.73
N ASN A 164 -1.70 -12.01 -33.37
CA ASN A 164 -2.35 -12.88 -32.40
C ASN A 164 -2.34 -14.34 -32.90
N ASP A 165 -2.83 -14.57 -34.13
CA ASP A 165 -2.83 -15.90 -34.74
C ASP A 165 -1.44 -16.54 -34.81
N ARG A 166 -0.41 -15.72 -35.09
CA ARG A 166 0.98 -16.17 -35.10
C ARG A 166 1.45 -16.55 -33.71
N ASN A 167 1.13 -15.74 -32.69
CA ASN A 167 1.52 -16.04 -31.31
C ASN A 167 0.86 -17.33 -30.81
N ASP A 168 -0.43 -17.49 -31.04
CA ASP A 168 -1.20 -18.70 -30.74
C ASP A 168 -0.57 -19.95 -31.38
N ARG A 169 -0.19 -19.85 -32.65
CA ARG A 169 0.52 -20.91 -33.38
C ARG A 169 1.91 -21.18 -32.81
N ALA A 170 2.63 -20.17 -32.31
CA ALA A 170 3.93 -20.34 -31.68
C ALA A 170 3.80 -21.11 -30.35
N ILE A 171 2.76 -20.82 -29.58
CA ILE A 171 2.47 -21.49 -28.30
C ILE A 171 2.08 -22.95 -28.54
N ARG A 172 1.19 -23.21 -29.51
CA ARG A 172 0.85 -24.58 -29.94
C ARG A 172 2.09 -25.36 -30.39
N LYS A 173 3.03 -24.70 -31.09
CA LYS A 173 4.29 -25.34 -31.48
C LYS A 173 5.16 -25.75 -30.29
N VAL A 174 5.15 -24.96 -29.21
CA VAL A 174 5.83 -25.32 -27.95
C VAL A 174 5.17 -26.52 -27.29
N ALA A 175 3.85 -26.53 -27.17
CA ALA A 175 3.13 -27.66 -26.58
C ALA A 175 3.38 -28.96 -27.36
N GLN A 176 3.32 -28.91 -28.70
CA GLN A 176 3.65 -30.04 -29.57
C GLN A 176 5.11 -30.49 -29.40
N TRP A 177 6.05 -29.55 -29.27
CA TRP A 177 7.47 -29.87 -29.07
C TRP A 177 7.70 -30.58 -27.74
N TYR A 178 7.12 -30.10 -26.63
CA TYR A 178 7.24 -30.78 -25.33
C TYR A 178 6.60 -32.16 -25.34
N GLN A 179 5.43 -32.32 -25.97
CA GLN A 179 4.73 -33.60 -26.10
C GLN A 179 5.56 -34.65 -26.86
N THR A 180 6.36 -34.22 -27.84
CA THR A 180 7.25 -35.10 -28.61
C THR A 180 8.61 -35.30 -27.97
N HIS A 181 9.16 -34.26 -27.31
CA HIS A 181 10.47 -34.29 -26.67
C HIS A 181 10.47 -35.09 -25.35
N LEU A 182 9.36 -35.05 -24.60
CA LEU A 182 9.21 -35.73 -23.31
C LEU A 182 8.00 -36.67 -23.31
N PRO A 183 8.01 -37.77 -24.09
CA PRO A 183 6.86 -38.66 -24.25
C PRO A 183 6.48 -39.41 -22.96
N LYS A 184 7.37 -39.43 -21.95
CA LYS A 184 7.14 -40.06 -20.64
C LYS A 184 6.03 -39.37 -19.84
N PHE A 185 5.81 -38.07 -20.05
CA PHE A 185 4.79 -37.30 -19.36
C PHE A 185 3.81 -36.69 -20.36
N LYS A 186 2.55 -36.53 -19.96
CA LYS A 186 1.59 -35.78 -20.78
C LYS A 186 1.94 -34.31 -20.74
N THR A 187 1.78 -33.61 -21.86
CA THR A 187 1.82 -32.15 -21.91
C THR A 187 0.39 -31.66 -22.13
N PHE A 188 -0.15 -30.88 -21.20
CA PHE A 188 -1.44 -30.23 -21.36
C PHE A 188 -1.25 -28.76 -21.75
N PHE A 189 -1.90 -28.35 -22.83
CA PHE A 189 -1.98 -26.96 -23.26
C PHE A 189 -3.26 -26.33 -22.70
N ILE A 190 -3.14 -25.36 -21.80
CA ILE A 190 -4.29 -24.73 -21.14
C ILE A 190 -4.64 -23.44 -21.89
N CYS A 191 -5.84 -23.38 -22.46
CA CYS A 191 -6.28 -22.31 -23.35
C CYS A 191 -7.80 -22.13 -23.34
N ASN A 192 -8.26 -20.95 -22.92
CA ASN A 192 -9.68 -20.60 -22.95
C ASN A 192 -10.15 -20.13 -24.34
N ASP A 193 -9.24 -19.64 -25.20
CA ASP A 193 -9.57 -19.29 -26.59
C ASP A 193 -10.04 -20.53 -27.37
N LYS A 194 -11.31 -20.51 -27.79
CA LYS A 194 -12.00 -21.63 -28.45
C LYS A 194 -11.39 -21.97 -29.80
N ASP A 195 -11.00 -20.96 -30.58
CA ASP A 195 -10.43 -21.15 -31.91
C ASP A 195 -9.04 -21.77 -31.81
N ASN A 196 -8.22 -21.27 -30.90
CA ASN A 196 -6.87 -21.77 -30.65
C ASN A 196 -6.92 -23.20 -30.08
N ARG A 197 -7.84 -23.48 -29.14
CA ARG A 197 -8.07 -24.83 -28.60
C ARG A 197 -8.52 -25.81 -29.69
N THR A 198 -9.45 -25.42 -30.54
CA THR A 198 -9.93 -26.25 -31.66
C THR A 198 -8.80 -26.58 -32.65
N LYS A 199 -7.95 -25.59 -32.97
CA LYS A 199 -6.76 -25.79 -33.81
C LYS A 199 -5.74 -26.72 -33.12
N ALA A 200 -5.52 -26.58 -31.82
CA ALA A 200 -4.60 -27.42 -31.06
C ALA A 200 -5.03 -28.90 -31.06
N ILE A 201 -6.32 -29.17 -30.83
CA ILE A 201 -6.87 -30.54 -30.85
C ILE A 201 -6.72 -31.17 -32.24
N LYS A 202 -6.99 -30.40 -33.31
CA LYS A 202 -6.77 -30.87 -34.70
C LYS A 202 -5.30 -31.19 -35.00
N GLU A 203 -4.36 -30.55 -34.31
CA GLU A 203 -2.92 -30.79 -34.42
C GLU A 203 -2.40 -31.92 -33.51
N GLY A 204 -3.30 -32.60 -32.78
CA GLY A 204 -2.95 -33.70 -31.87
C GLY A 204 -2.36 -33.26 -30.53
N ILE A 205 -2.53 -31.99 -30.16
CA ILE A 205 -2.08 -31.44 -28.88
C ILE A 205 -3.17 -31.68 -27.83
N ASN A 206 -2.79 -32.14 -26.63
CA ASN A 206 -3.76 -32.28 -25.52
C ASN A 206 -4.13 -30.90 -24.97
N ALA A 207 -5.16 -30.27 -25.51
CA ALA A 207 -5.63 -28.96 -25.08
C ALA A 207 -6.86 -29.07 -24.17
N LYS A 208 -6.92 -28.23 -23.13
CA LYS A 208 -8.04 -28.13 -22.19
C LYS A 208 -8.35 -26.65 -21.88
N THR A 209 -9.59 -26.35 -21.50
CA THR A 209 -9.89 -25.07 -20.83
C THR A 209 -9.30 -25.05 -19.42
N LEU A 210 -9.24 -23.87 -18.80
CA LEU A 210 -8.85 -23.74 -17.40
C LEU A 210 -9.79 -24.56 -16.50
N VAL A 211 -11.10 -24.43 -16.71
CA VAL A 211 -12.14 -25.13 -15.95
C VAL A 211 -11.99 -26.65 -16.08
N GLU A 212 -11.91 -27.18 -17.30
CA GLU A 212 -11.73 -28.62 -17.57
C GLU A 212 -10.44 -29.19 -16.94
N TYR A 213 -9.40 -28.36 -16.83
CA TYR A 213 -8.17 -28.77 -16.18
C TYR A 213 -8.33 -28.84 -14.67
N ILE A 214 -8.93 -27.82 -14.04
CA ILE A 214 -9.18 -27.79 -12.60
C ILE A 214 -10.09 -28.93 -12.16
N GLU A 215 -11.16 -29.21 -12.89
CA GLU A 215 -12.05 -30.36 -12.65
C GLU A 215 -11.34 -31.71 -12.75
N SER A 216 -10.19 -31.77 -13.43
CA SER A 216 -9.38 -32.98 -13.52
C SER A 216 -8.36 -33.15 -12.39
N LEU A 217 -8.32 -32.22 -11.42
CA LEU A 217 -7.46 -32.30 -10.24
C LEU A 217 -8.18 -32.96 -9.06
N PRO A 218 -7.46 -33.64 -8.15
CA PRO A 218 -8.06 -34.28 -6.98
C PRO A 218 -8.76 -33.32 -6.01
N ASN A 219 -8.35 -32.05 -6.00
CA ASN A 219 -8.85 -30.97 -5.14
C ASN A 219 -9.67 -29.92 -5.91
N ALA A 220 -10.39 -30.34 -6.96
CA ALA A 220 -11.17 -29.46 -7.81
C ALA A 220 -12.18 -28.58 -7.03
N ASP A 221 -12.84 -29.15 -6.02
CA ASP A 221 -13.85 -28.45 -5.20
C ASP A 221 -13.28 -27.24 -4.45
N ASP A 222 -12.00 -27.27 -4.07
CA ASP A 222 -11.33 -26.16 -3.39
C ASP A 222 -10.85 -25.07 -4.37
N LEU A 223 -10.59 -25.45 -5.62
CA LEU A 223 -9.98 -24.58 -6.62
C LEU A 223 -11.01 -23.89 -7.53
N THR A 224 -12.24 -24.37 -7.58
CA THR A 224 -13.26 -23.85 -8.51
C THR A 224 -13.63 -22.40 -8.21
N ASP A 225 -13.64 -22.01 -6.93
CA ASP A 225 -13.98 -20.65 -6.49
C ASP A 225 -12.88 -19.60 -6.81
N LEU A 226 -11.69 -20.05 -7.19
CA LEU A 226 -10.54 -19.22 -7.59
C LEU A 226 -10.54 -18.84 -9.07
N ILE A 227 -11.48 -19.38 -9.86
CA ILE A 227 -11.55 -19.14 -11.30
C ILE A 227 -12.23 -17.78 -11.53
N PRO A 228 -11.64 -16.88 -12.34
CA PRO A 228 -12.27 -15.60 -12.69
C PRO A 228 -13.63 -15.78 -13.36
N GLN A 229 -14.61 -14.92 -13.05
CA GLN A 229 -15.97 -15.06 -13.61
C GLN A 229 -16.04 -14.81 -15.11
N ASP A 230 -15.17 -13.94 -15.64
CA ASP A 230 -15.16 -13.59 -17.06
C ASP A 230 -14.68 -14.74 -17.97
N ASP A 231 -14.08 -15.80 -17.41
CA ASP A 231 -13.64 -16.97 -18.18
C ASP A 231 -14.81 -17.90 -18.59
N SER A 232 -15.99 -17.81 -17.96
CA SER A 232 -17.18 -18.58 -18.36
C SER A 232 -18.07 -17.87 -19.39
N THR A 233 -17.84 -16.59 -19.68
CA THR A 233 -18.77 -15.73 -20.44
C THR A 233 -18.23 -15.21 -21.77
N PHE A 234 -17.18 -15.84 -22.33
CA PHE A 234 -16.67 -15.46 -23.65
C PHE A 234 -17.62 -15.75 -24.83
N GLU A 235 -18.80 -16.35 -24.62
CA GLU A 235 -19.67 -16.80 -25.71
C GLU A 235 -20.77 -15.82 -26.18
N ASP A 236 -21.23 -14.81 -25.42
CA ASP A 236 -22.51 -14.13 -25.80
C ASP A 236 -22.54 -12.61 -26.04
N ASN A 237 -21.40 -11.91 -26.08
CA ASN A 237 -21.40 -10.45 -26.31
C ASN A 237 -21.50 -10.01 -27.80
N LYS A 238 -22.30 -10.69 -28.62
CA LYS A 238 -22.63 -10.24 -29.99
C LYS A 238 -24.10 -10.45 -30.34
N THR A 239 -25.01 -9.74 -29.67
CA THR A 239 -26.18 -9.10 -30.31
C THR A 239 -27.07 -8.44 -29.26
N SER A 240 -27.03 -7.11 -29.17
CA SER A 240 -28.17 -6.32 -28.67
C SER A 240 -27.97 -4.85 -29.02
N THR A 241 -28.18 -4.53 -30.30
CA THR A 241 -28.56 -3.19 -30.71
C THR A 241 -30.03 -2.97 -30.33
N ALA A 242 -30.28 -2.43 -29.14
CA ALA A 242 -31.56 -1.86 -28.78
C ALA A 242 -31.37 -0.60 -27.94
N THR A 243 -31.76 0.52 -28.51
CA THR A 243 -31.83 1.85 -27.91
C THR A 243 -32.97 1.91 -26.90
N VAL A 244 -32.69 1.49 -25.67
CA VAL A 244 -33.42 1.92 -24.49
C VAL A 244 -32.36 2.43 -23.52
N GLU A 245 -32.39 3.71 -23.17
CA GLU A 245 -31.52 4.26 -22.12
C GLU A 245 -31.92 3.61 -20.80
N ASP A 246 -31.34 2.45 -20.51
CA ASP A 246 -31.51 1.75 -19.25
C ASP A 246 -30.92 2.64 -18.15
N GLU A 247 -31.75 3.08 -17.20
CA GLU A 247 -31.35 4.01 -16.12
C GLU A 247 -30.15 3.48 -15.31
N THR A 248 -29.94 2.16 -15.34
CA THR A 248 -28.88 1.40 -14.66
C THR A 248 -27.53 1.38 -15.37
N SER A 249 -27.49 1.75 -16.66
CA SER A 249 -26.26 1.68 -17.46
C SER A 249 -25.32 2.85 -17.15
N PHE A 250 -24.03 2.54 -16.99
CA PHE A 250 -22.99 3.55 -16.87
C PHE A 250 -22.57 4.09 -18.26
N PRO A 251 -21.94 5.27 -18.35
CA PRO A 251 -21.37 5.74 -19.61
C PRO A 251 -20.17 4.90 -20.08
N GLU A 252 -20.04 4.70 -21.38
CA GLU A 252 -18.84 4.10 -21.97
C GLU A 252 -17.60 4.99 -21.80
N TYR A 253 -16.43 4.36 -21.66
CA TYR A 253 -15.17 5.11 -21.61
C TYR A 253 -14.77 5.63 -22.99
N TYR A 254 -14.08 6.77 -23.01
CA TYR A 254 -13.54 7.33 -24.24
C TYR A 254 -12.42 6.47 -24.79
N SER A 255 -12.32 6.39 -26.12
CA SER A 255 -11.22 5.69 -26.77
C SER A 255 -9.86 6.33 -26.42
N ASN A 256 -8.80 5.52 -26.37
CA ASN A 256 -7.45 6.00 -26.08
C ASN A 256 -7.02 7.16 -27.01
N ALA A 257 -7.42 7.13 -28.29
CA ALA A 257 -7.14 8.21 -29.22
C ALA A 257 -7.81 9.54 -28.81
N ARG A 258 -9.09 9.48 -28.40
CA ARG A 258 -9.83 10.65 -27.91
C ARG A 258 -9.25 11.19 -26.61
N ILE A 259 -8.89 10.32 -25.67
CA ILE A 259 -8.26 10.69 -24.40
C ILE A 259 -6.93 11.41 -24.66
N MET A 260 -6.04 10.82 -25.47
CA MET A 260 -4.73 11.41 -25.76
C MET A 260 -4.86 12.77 -26.49
N ALA A 261 -5.82 12.91 -27.41
CA ALA A 261 -6.10 14.18 -28.07
C ALA A 261 -6.65 15.22 -27.08
N GLY A 262 -7.58 14.82 -26.20
CA GLY A 262 -8.20 15.73 -25.23
C GLY A 262 -7.22 16.24 -24.17
N ILE A 263 -6.32 15.38 -23.67
CA ILE A 263 -5.24 15.79 -22.75
C ILE A 263 -4.30 16.77 -23.47
N LYS A 264 -3.90 16.46 -24.70
CA LYS A 264 -3.01 17.33 -25.49
C LYS A 264 -3.64 18.69 -25.79
N ASN A 265 -4.95 18.73 -26.02
CA ASN A 265 -5.70 19.95 -26.31
C ASN A 265 -6.14 20.71 -25.03
N GLY A 266 -5.88 20.17 -23.84
CA GLY A 266 -6.30 20.77 -22.57
C GLY A 266 -7.81 20.73 -22.30
N THR A 267 -8.56 19.87 -22.99
CA THR A 267 -10.01 19.68 -22.77
C THR A 267 -10.30 18.58 -21.75
N LEU A 268 -9.34 17.70 -21.49
CA LEU A 268 -9.41 16.64 -20.48
C LEU A 268 -8.24 16.77 -19.50
N TYR A 269 -8.49 16.43 -18.25
CA TYR A 269 -7.51 16.51 -17.16
C TYR A 269 -7.29 15.15 -16.52
N GLN A 270 -6.05 14.87 -16.11
CA GLN A 270 -5.70 13.65 -15.41
C GLN A 270 -5.43 13.94 -13.93
N GLY A 271 -5.95 13.09 -13.05
CA GLY A 271 -5.69 13.17 -11.62
C GLY A 271 -5.90 11.83 -10.91
N ILE A 272 -5.78 11.84 -9.59
CA ILE A 272 -6.09 10.69 -8.72
C ILE A 272 -7.43 10.97 -8.04
N LEU A 273 -8.35 9.99 -8.12
CA LEU A 273 -9.65 10.07 -7.46
C LEU A 273 -9.53 9.75 -5.96
N ASN A 274 -10.06 10.63 -5.12
CA ASN A 274 -10.25 10.38 -3.69
C ASN A 274 -11.75 10.36 -3.38
N VAL A 275 -12.27 9.19 -3.02
CA VAL A 275 -13.69 9.03 -2.62
C VAL A 275 -13.86 9.41 -1.15
N SER A 276 -14.95 10.11 -0.83
CA SER A 276 -15.27 10.52 0.54
C SER A 276 -15.58 9.30 1.42
N SER A 277 -15.08 9.31 2.66
CA SER A 277 -15.41 8.29 3.66
C SER A 277 -16.82 8.42 4.23
N TYR A 278 -17.48 9.56 4.02
CA TYR A 278 -18.83 9.83 4.53
C TYR A 278 -19.90 9.81 3.44
N ASN A 279 -19.51 9.83 2.16
CA ASN A 279 -20.43 9.81 1.03
C ASN A 279 -19.78 9.10 -0.17
N TYR A 280 -20.10 7.82 -0.37
CA TYR A 280 -19.50 7.02 -1.46
C TYR A 280 -19.89 7.50 -2.87
N LEU A 281 -20.94 8.33 -2.99
CA LEU A 281 -21.36 8.95 -4.25
C LEU A 281 -20.61 10.27 -4.53
N GLN A 282 -19.71 10.68 -3.64
CA GLN A 282 -18.89 11.88 -3.79
C GLN A 282 -17.40 11.54 -3.80
N GLY A 283 -16.69 12.04 -4.80
CA GLY A 283 -15.24 12.00 -4.87
C GLY A 283 -14.65 13.33 -5.33
N GLU A 284 -13.34 13.46 -5.15
CA GLU A 284 -12.58 14.65 -5.54
C GLU A 284 -11.37 14.23 -6.36
N VAL A 285 -11.06 15.01 -7.41
CA VAL A 285 -9.89 14.81 -8.25
C VAL A 285 -9.03 16.06 -8.20
N SER A 286 -7.87 15.96 -7.56
CA SER A 286 -6.88 17.03 -7.56
C SER A 286 -6.15 17.04 -8.90
N VAL A 287 -6.15 18.19 -9.57
CA VAL A 287 -5.45 18.39 -10.85
C VAL A 287 -4.62 19.68 -10.77
N PRO A 288 -3.40 19.73 -11.34
CA PRO A 288 -2.52 20.90 -11.22
C PRO A 288 -3.09 22.20 -11.79
N ALA A 289 -4.03 22.10 -12.73
CA ALA A 289 -4.64 23.26 -13.40
C ALA A 289 -5.63 24.04 -12.50
N PHE A 290 -6.09 23.45 -11.39
CA PHE A 290 -7.10 24.05 -10.52
C PHE A 290 -6.58 24.14 -9.07
N LYS A 291 -6.90 25.25 -8.38
CA LYS A 291 -6.47 25.47 -6.99
C LYS A 291 -7.24 24.60 -5.99
N LYS A 292 -8.54 24.39 -6.24
CA LYS A 292 -9.40 23.49 -5.48
C LYS A 292 -9.56 22.17 -6.25
N PRO A 293 -9.70 21.02 -5.57
CA PRO A 293 -10.03 19.76 -6.20
C PRO A 293 -11.33 19.85 -7.02
N LEU A 294 -11.42 19.09 -8.11
CA LEU A 294 -12.64 19.00 -8.91
C LEU A 294 -13.60 18.01 -8.25
N LEU A 295 -14.84 18.44 -8.03
CA LEU A 295 -15.87 17.65 -7.38
C LEU A 295 -16.54 16.68 -8.37
N ILE A 296 -16.62 15.40 -8.01
CA ILE A 296 -17.31 14.36 -8.76
C ILE A 296 -18.47 13.85 -7.91
N GLN A 297 -19.71 14.06 -8.35
CA GLN A 297 -20.90 13.67 -7.60
C GLN A 297 -21.84 12.80 -8.43
N GLY A 298 -22.30 11.71 -7.83
CA GLY A 298 -23.22 10.73 -8.41
C GLY A 298 -22.51 9.57 -9.11
N SER A 299 -23.14 8.39 -9.06
CA SER A 299 -22.62 7.14 -9.62
C SER A 299 -22.24 7.25 -11.09
N LYS A 300 -23.09 7.85 -11.94
CA LYS A 300 -22.81 8.03 -13.38
C LYS A 300 -21.59 8.92 -13.66
N ASN A 301 -21.33 9.92 -12.83
CA ASN A 301 -20.16 10.79 -12.99
C ASN A 301 -18.89 10.16 -12.42
N LEU A 302 -19.01 9.32 -11.38
CA LEU A 302 -17.91 8.48 -10.89
C LEU A 302 -17.51 7.40 -11.92
N ASN A 303 -18.48 6.94 -12.72
CA ASN A 303 -18.28 6.09 -13.90
C ASN A 303 -17.35 4.88 -13.66
N ARG A 304 -17.78 3.97 -12.77
CA ARG A 304 -17.07 2.71 -12.46
C ARG A 304 -15.61 2.91 -12.04
N ALA A 305 -15.26 4.06 -11.45
CA ALA A 305 -13.92 4.33 -10.92
C ALA A 305 -13.80 3.90 -9.45
N PHE A 306 -12.62 3.43 -9.06
CA PHE A 306 -12.28 3.06 -7.69
C PHE A 306 -11.54 4.18 -6.98
N ASN A 307 -11.61 4.20 -5.65
CA ASN A 307 -10.78 5.08 -4.84
C ASN A 307 -9.29 4.88 -5.19
N SER A 308 -8.54 5.98 -5.30
CA SER A 308 -7.14 6.03 -5.75
C SER A 308 -6.86 5.63 -7.21
N ASP A 309 -7.89 5.44 -8.05
CA ASP A 309 -7.68 5.29 -9.50
C ASP A 309 -7.04 6.56 -10.10
N SER A 310 -6.16 6.38 -11.10
CA SER A 310 -5.78 7.49 -11.96
C SER A 310 -6.81 7.64 -13.07
N VAL A 311 -7.57 8.72 -13.00
CA VAL A 311 -8.75 8.97 -13.83
C VAL A 311 -8.54 10.14 -14.77
N ILE A 312 -9.28 10.12 -15.88
CA ILE A 312 -9.43 11.24 -16.80
C ILE A 312 -10.80 11.87 -16.58
N VAL A 313 -10.80 13.18 -16.34
CA VAL A 313 -12.01 13.94 -16.07
C VAL A 313 -12.27 14.99 -17.14
N GLU A 314 -13.56 15.17 -17.43
CA GLU A 314 -14.10 16.24 -18.26
C GLU A 314 -14.92 17.18 -17.36
N LEU A 315 -14.66 18.49 -17.46
CA LEU A 315 -15.41 19.49 -16.69
C LEU A 315 -16.87 19.54 -17.15
N LEU A 316 -17.77 19.67 -16.18
CA LEU A 316 -19.16 19.95 -16.48
C LEU A 316 -19.36 21.46 -16.73
N PRO A 317 -20.38 21.82 -17.53
CA PRO A 317 -20.83 23.21 -17.67
C PRO A 317 -21.06 23.89 -16.31
N LYS A 318 -20.86 25.22 -16.25
CA LYS A 318 -20.93 26.00 -15.00
C LYS A 318 -22.29 25.90 -14.30
N ASP A 319 -23.38 25.77 -15.06
CA ASP A 319 -24.74 25.54 -14.57
C ASP A 319 -24.91 24.21 -13.83
N LYS A 320 -23.95 23.29 -13.94
CA LYS A 320 -23.93 21.99 -13.25
C LYS A 320 -22.90 21.93 -12.13
N TRP A 321 -22.29 23.05 -11.78
CA TRP A 321 -21.40 23.13 -10.62
C TRP A 321 -22.24 22.97 -9.35
N LYS A 322 -21.63 22.35 -8.33
CA LYS A 322 -22.32 21.94 -7.11
C LYS A 322 -21.46 22.26 -5.90
N GLU A 323 -22.12 22.27 -4.75
CA GLU A 323 -21.48 22.39 -3.45
C GLU A 323 -21.13 21.00 -2.89
N PRO A 324 -20.11 20.90 -2.03
CA PRO A 324 -19.83 19.66 -1.30
C PRO A 324 -21.05 19.21 -0.48
N SER A 325 -21.37 17.92 -0.54
CA SER A 325 -22.50 17.38 0.23
C SER A 325 -22.21 17.40 1.74
N THR A 326 -23.18 17.86 2.52
CA THR A 326 -23.20 17.79 3.99
C THR A 326 -23.95 16.56 4.49
N THR A 327 -24.31 15.63 3.60
CA THR A 327 -25.11 14.45 3.91
C THR A 327 -24.24 13.21 4.01
N ILE A 328 -24.41 12.45 5.09
CA ILE A 328 -23.76 11.15 5.23
C ILE A 328 -24.52 10.12 4.43
N ILE A 329 -23.82 9.43 3.52
CA ILE A 329 -24.34 8.38 2.66
C ILE A 329 -23.36 7.20 2.66
N GLU A 330 -23.80 6.09 3.25
CA GLU A 330 -23.06 4.83 3.28
C GLU A 330 -23.68 3.82 2.29
N GLU A 331 -22.85 3.09 1.55
CA GLU A 331 -23.32 2.10 0.59
C GLU A 331 -24.17 1.01 1.27
N GLY A 332 -23.76 0.56 2.45
CA GLY A 332 -24.47 -0.46 3.22
C GLY A 332 -25.91 -0.09 3.59
N ALA A 333 -26.27 1.20 3.63
CA ALA A 333 -27.64 1.65 3.90
C ALA A 333 -28.50 1.78 2.64
N ILE A 334 -27.90 2.07 1.48
CA ILE A 334 -28.60 2.29 0.20
C ILE A 334 -28.79 0.98 -0.58
N GLY A 335 -27.77 0.11 -0.59
CA GLY A 335 -27.76 -1.16 -1.32
C GLY A 335 -27.98 -2.39 -0.45
N ALA A 336 -28.56 -2.25 0.75
CA ALA A 336 -28.82 -3.36 1.68
C ALA A 336 -29.79 -4.40 1.10
N ASN A 337 -30.76 -3.94 0.31
CA ASN A 337 -31.84 -4.74 -0.26
C ASN A 337 -31.58 -5.18 -1.71
N ASP A 338 -30.38 -4.88 -2.24
CA ASP A 338 -30.01 -5.30 -3.59
C ASP A 338 -29.65 -6.80 -3.56
N ASN A 339 -30.29 -7.59 -4.42
CA ASN A 339 -29.98 -9.01 -4.57
C ASN A 339 -28.81 -9.20 -5.56
N ALA A 340 -27.93 -10.16 -5.26
CA ALA A 340 -26.95 -10.64 -6.23
C ALA A 340 -27.72 -11.54 -7.22
N ALA A 341 -28.26 -10.97 -8.30
CA ALA A 341 -29.10 -11.72 -9.24
C ALA A 341 -28.42 -13.02 -9.70
N ASP A 342 -29.14 -14.14 -9.62
CA ASP A 342 -28.74 -15.41 -10.26
C ASP A 342 -29.00 -15.26 -11.76
N GLY A 343 -27.93 -15.34 -12.54
CA GLY A 343 -27.97 -15.27 -14.01
C GLY A 343 -27.91 -16.67 -14.61
N ASP A 344 -28.69 -17.61 -14.10
CA ASP A 344 -28.85 -18.90 -14.79
C ASP A 344 -29.92 -18.72 -15.87
N GLU A 345 -29.47 -18.68 -17.13
CA GLU A 345 -30.29 -18.52 -18.34
C GLU A 345 -31.05 -19.79 -18.77
N ASP A 346 -31.07 -20.85 -17.95
CA ASP A 346 -31.55 -22.17 -18.38
C ASP A 346 -33.01 -22.51 -18.03
N ASP A 347 -33.74 -21.69 -17.25
CA ASP A 347 -35.18 -21.93 -17.02
C ASP A 347 -36.04 -21.07 -17.95
N VAL A 348 -36.20 -21.57 -19.17
CA VAL A 348 -37.28 -21.17 -20.09
C VAL A 348 -38.58 -21.76 -19.54
N ASP A 349 -39.18 -21.11 -18.55
CA ASP A 349 -40.62 -21.27 -18.30
C ASP A 349 -41.31 -19.91 -18.17
N ILE A 350 -42.25 -19.74 -19.09
CA ILE A 350 -43.07 -18.57 -19.32
C ILE A 350 -44.10 -18.51 -18.21
N GLU A 351 -43.92 -17.61 -17.25
CA GLU A 351 -45.04 -16.85 -16.67
C GLU A 351 -44.55 -15.56 -15.99
N GLU A 352 -44.96 -14.44 -16.58
CA GLU A 352 -44.71 -13.09 -16.12
C GLU A 352 -45.20 -12.87 -14.68
N THR A 353 -44.26 -12.70 -13.74
CA THR A 353 -44.50 -11.87 -12.56
C THR A 353 -43.55 -10.67 -12.62
N ALA A 354 -44.13 -9.54 -13.03
CA ALA A 354 -43.49 -8.27 -13.34
C ALA A 354 -42.94 -7.50 -12.11
N SER A 355 -42.31 -8.15 -11.13
CA SER A 355 -41.76 -7.47 -9.95
C SER A 355 -40.22 -7.39 -9.92
N SER A 356 -39.51 -8.24 -10.66
CA SER A 356 -38.05 -8.41 -10.48
C SER A 356 -37.16 -7.63 -11.45
N LYS A 357 -37.71 -7.03 -12.53
CA LYS A 357 -36.93 -6.28 -13.55
C LYS A 357 -36.62 -4.83 -13.20
N LYS A 358 -36.93 -4.38 -11.98
CA LYS A 358 -36.68 -3.01 -11.54
C LYS A 358 -35.54 -2.97 -10.52
N SER A 359 -34.30 -3.14 -11.00
CA SER A 359 -33.12 -2.69 -10.24
C SER A 359 -33.02 -1.16 -10.32
N VAL A 360 -33.99 -0.49 -9.71
CA VAL A 360 -34.07 0.97 -9.65
C VAL A 360 -32.95 1.48 -8.74
N ILE A 361 -32.34 2.62 -9.07
CA ILE A 361 -31.74 3.52 -8.06
C ILE A 361 -32.69 3.52 -6.86
N SER A 362 -32.26 3.04 -5.69
CA SER A 362 -33.22 2.80 -4.60
C SER A 362 -33.99 4.09 -4.31
N ASP A 363 -35.29 4.00 -3.99
CA ASP A 363 -36.11 5.18 -3.75
C ASP A 363 -35.47 6.10 -2.69
N LYS A 364 -34.72 5.50 -1.74
CA LYS A 364 -33.88 6.22 -0.77
C LYS A 364 -32.77 7.06 -1.42
N GLU A 365 -32.03 6.53 -2.39
CA GLU A 365 -31.02 7.28 -3.15
C GLU A 365 -31.66 8.40 -3.98
N ARG A 366 -32.82 8.17 -4.60
CA ARG A 366 -33.59 9.22 -5.30
C ARG A 366 -34.06 10.33 -4.36
N ILE A 367 -34.59 9.96 -3.19
CA ILE A 367 -35.05 10.91 -2.17
C ILE A 367 -33.87 11.73 -1.63
N LEU A 368 -32.72 11.11 -1.35
CA LEU A 368 -31.52 11.82 -0.89
C LEU A 368 -31.01 12.81 -1.95
N LEU A 369 -30.91 12.37 -3.21
CA LEU A 369 -30.53 13.25 -4.32
C LEU A 369 -31.54 14.39 -4.54
N ALA A 370 -32.84 14.14 -4.35
CA ALA A 370 -33.87 15.17 -4.42
C ALA A 370 -33.79 16.16 -3.25
N GLN A 371 -33.54 15.70 -2.03
CA GLN A 371 -33.32 16.55 -0.85
C GLN A 371 -32.08 17.44 -1.02
N GLU A 372 -31.00 16.91 -1.57
CA GLU A 372 -29.81 17.69 -1.93
C GLU A 372 -30.13 18.72 -3.01
N ALA A 373 -30.88 18.35 -4.06
CA ALA A 373 -31.27 19.27 -5.13
C ALA A 373 -32.18 20.41 -4.64
N ILE A 374 -33.12 20.14 -3.73
CA ILE A 374 -34.02 21.15 -3.15
C ILE A 374 -33.24 22.18 -2.32
N LYS A 375 -32.19 21.76 -1.60
CA LYS A 375 -31.33 22.66 -0.82
C LYS A 375 -30.55 23.65 -1.71
N VAL A 376 -30.06 23.19 -2.86
CA VAL A 376 -29.37 24.06 -3.84
C VAL A 376 -30.31 25.15 -4.35
N ILE A 377 -31.60 24.85 -4.53
CA ILE A 377 -32.61 25.82 -5.01
C ILE A 377 -33.04 26.81 -3.90
N GLY A 378 -32.92 26.43 -2.63
CA GLY A 378 -33.37 27.25 -1.48
C GLY A 378 -32.32 28.22 -0.91
N SER A 379 -31.05 28.11 -1.29
CA SER A 379 -29.95 28.94 -0.78
C SER A 379 -29.90 30.31 -1.48
N LYS A 380 -30.12 31.40 -0.74
CA LYS A 380 -30.11 32.78 -1.28
C LYS A 380 -28.70 33.38 -1.51
N ASN A 381 -27.62 32.62 -1.32
CA ASN A 381 -26.23 33.07 -1.47
C ASN A 381 -25.51 32.32 -2.61
N GLU A 382 -26.00 32.50 -3.85
CA GLU A 382 -25.72 31.63 -5.01
C GLU A 382 -24.24 31.58 -5.49
N ASP A 383 -23.41 32.60 -5.27
CA ASP A 383 -22.08 32.67 -5.93
C ASP A 383 -20.87 32.30 -5.06
N LYS A 384 -21.00 32.26 -3.73
CA LYS A 384 -19.82 32.15 -2.84
C LYS A 384 -19.34 30.72 -2.57
N ARG A 385 -20.13 29.69 -2.86
CA ARG A 385 -19.88 28.31 -2.42
C ARG A 385 -19.79 27.26 -3.53
N LEU A 386 -20.25 27.56 -4.74
CA LEU A 386 -20.18 26.64 -5.89
C LEU A 386 -18.74 26.25 -6.23
N GLN A 387 -18.50 24.96 -6.40
CA GLN A 387 -17.19 24.42 -6.80
C GLN A 387 -17.26 23.78 -8.18
N PRO A 388 -16.16 23.83 -8.97
CA PRO A 388 -16.11 23.16 -10.27
C PRO A 388 -16.39 21.66 -10.16
N THR A 389 -17.39 21.20 -10.92
CA THR A 389 -17.74 19.78 -11.00
C THR A 389 -17.26 19.15 -12.30
N ALA A 390 -16.96 17.86 -12.25
CA ALA A 390 -16.50 17.09 -13.40
C ALA A 390 -17.12 15.69 -13.42
N LYS A 391 -16.92 14.98 -14.52
CA LYS A 391 -17.27 13.56 -14.70
C LYS A 391 -16.06 12.77 -15.19
N ILE A 392 -15.99 11.50 -14.82
CA ILE A 392 -14.93 10.59 -15.24
C ILE A 392 -15.28 9.99 -16.60
N VAL A 393 -14.38 10.14 -17.57
CA VAL A 393 -14.55 9.68 -18.95
C VAL A 393 -13.59 8.55 -19.33
N GLY A 394 -12.67 8.19 -18.44
CA GLY A 394 -11.75 7.08 -18.62
C GLY A 394 -10.89 6.84 -17.40
N VAL A 395 -10.37 5.63 -17.27
CA VAL A 395 -9.45 5.23 -16.19
C VAL A 395 -8.11 4.87 -16.82
N MET A 396 -7.08 5.68 -16.55
CA MET A 396 -5.72 5.45 -17.08
C MET A 396 -5.01 4.31 -16.36
N ARG A 397 -5.24 4.20 -15.05
CA ARG A 397 -4.63 3.18 -14.20
C ARG A 397 -5.55 2.83 -13.04
N ARG A 398 -5.88 1.54 -12.94
CA ARG A 398 -6.63 0.96 -11.83
C ARG A 398 -5.78 0.88 -10.55
N SER A 399 -6.44 0.99 -9.41
CA SER A 399 -5.89 0.76 -8.06
C SER A 399 -6.26 -0.62 -7.50
N TRP A 400 -6.76 -1.53 -8.36
CA TRP A 400 -7.13 -2.89 -7.98
C TRP A 400 -6.00 -3.67 -7.32
N ARG A 401 -6.37 -4.41 -6.28
CA ARG A 401 -5.50 -5.18 -5.40
C ARG A 401 -6.31 -6.31 -4.75
N TYR A 402 -5.68 -7.09 -3.88
CA TYR A 402 -6.43 -7.90 -2.93
C TYR A 402 -7.27 -7.00 -2.02
N TYR A 403 -8.56 -7.27 -1.98
CA TYR A 403 -9.50 -6.64 -1.09
C TYR A 403 -9.97 -7.66 -0.06
N VAL A 404 -10.11 -7.21 1.18
CA VAL A 404 -10.62 -8.03 2.27
C VAL A 404 -12.05 -7.62 2.56
N GLY A 405 -12.91 -8.62 2.75
CA GLY A 405 -14.30 -8.40 3.00
C GLY A 405 -14.94 -9.59 3.69
N GLN A 406 -16.27 -9.56 3.71
CA GLN A 406 -17.10 -10.66 4.20
C GLN A 406 -18.30 -10.84 3.29
N ILE A 407 -18.85 -12.04 3.23
CA ILE A 407 -20.09 -12.29 2.49
C ILE A 407 -21.26 -11.60 3.19
N ALA A 408 -22.06 -10.86 2.43
CA ALA A 408 -23.28 -10.23 2.92
C ALA A 408 -24.32 -11.32 3.26
N PRO A 409 -24.77 -11.43 4.52
CA PRO A 409 -25.74 -12.45 4.91
C PRO A 409 -27.05 -12.36 4.13
N SER A 410 -27.48 -11.14 3.76
CA SER A 410 -28.67 -10.90 2.95
C SER A 410 -28.61 -11.47 1.53
N SER A 411 -27.40 -11.80 1.03
CA SER A 411 -27.20 -12.36 -0.31
C SER A 411 -27.09 -13.89 -0.32
N VAL A 412 -27.26 -14.56 0.83
CA VAL A 412 -27.14 -16.03 0.95
C VAL A 412 -28.44 -16.61 1.49
N ASN A 413 -29.07 -17.50 0.71
CA ASN A 413 -30.25 -18.24 1.17
C ASN A 413 -29.83 -19.44 2.06
N LEU A 414 -30.12 -19.37 3.35
CA LEU A 414 -29.78 -20.41 4.35
C LEU A 414 -30.70 -21.65 4.27
N ASP A 415 -31.89 -21.52 3.70
CA ASP A 415 -32.92 -22.59 3.69
C ASP A 415 -32.78 -23.57 2.51
N ASP A 416 -31.92 -23.26 1.53
CA ASP A 416 -31.76 -24.06 0.33
C ASP A 416 -31.04 -25.39 0.58
N LYS A 417 -31.74 -26.52 0.52
CA LYS A 417 -31.15 -27.85 0.80
C LYS A 417 -30.36 -28.44 -0.39
N THR A 418 -30.31 -27.74 -1.53
CA THR A 418 -29.59 -28.12 -2.76
C THR A 418 -28.12 -27.64 -2.70
N GLY A 419 -27.33 -28.24 -1.82
CA GLY A 419 -26.04 -27.71 -1.33
C GLY A 419 -24.82 -27.73 -2.26
N HIS A 420 -24.93 -27.76 -3.59
CA HIS A 420 -23.74 -27.84 -4.47
C HIS A 420 -23.73 -26.93 -5.71
N ALA A 421 -24.78 -26.14 -5.99
CA ALA A 421 -24.78 -25.21 -7.11
C ALA A 421 -24.00 -23.91 -6.77
N ALA A 422 -23.25 -23.38 -7.74
CA ALA A 422 -22.46 -22.17 -7.56
C ALA A 422 -23.37 -20.93 -7.65
N LYS A 423 -23.49 -20.17 -6.56
CA LYS A 423 -24.42 -19.04 -6.45
C LYS A 423 -23.71 -17.71 -6.42
N ASN A 424 -24.41 -16.67 -6.88
CA ASN A 424 -23.94 -15.31 -6.77
C ASN A 424 -24.17 -14.77 -5.34
N CYS A 425 -23.16 -14.14 -4.76
CA CYS A 425 -23.29 -13.44 -3.48
C CYS A 425 -22.48 -12.14 -3.51
N PHE A 426 -22.80 -11.23 -2.59
CA PHE A 426 -22.06 -9.98 -2.44
C PHE A 426 -21.03 -10.07 -1.34
N VAL A 427 -19.86 -9.50 -1.61
CA VAL A 427 -18.80 -9.28 -0.63
C VAL A 427 -18.78 -7.81 -0.27
N ILE A 428 -18.96 -7.54 1.02
CA ILE A 428 -18.84 -6.21 1.58
C ILE A 428 -17.38 -6.01 1.99
N LEU A 429 -16.74 -5.00 1.40
CA LEU A 429 -15.34 -4.70 1.63
C LEU A 429 -15.11 -3.98 2.96
N MET A 430 -13.91 -4.15 3.52
CA MET A 430 -13.51 -3.45 4.74
C MET A 430 -13.25 -1.95 4.55
N ASP A 431 -12.94 -1.51 3.32
CA ASP A 431 -12.81 -0.11 2.94
C ASP A 431 -14.19 0.44 2.52
N PRO A 432 -14.81 1.33 3.32
CA PRO A 432 -16.15 1.85 3.05
C PRO A 432 -16.21 2.81 1.84
N LYS A 433 -15.06 3.12 1.23
CA LYS A 433 -14.98 3.96 0.02
C LYS A 433 -15.17 3.17 -1.27
N LEU A 434 -15.27 1.85 -1.17
CA LEU A 434 -15.36 0.95 -2.30
C LEU A 434 -16.73 0.27 -2.33
N PRO A 435 -17.25 -0.03 -3.54
CA PRO A 435 -18.52 -0.72 -3.68
C PRO A 435 -18.42 -2.20 -3.27
N LYS A 436 -19.57 -2.83 -3.03
CA LYS A 436 -19.68 -4.30 -2.89
C LYS A 436 -19.21 -4.99 -4.18
N ILE A 437 -18.58 -6.16 -4.02
CA ILE A 437 -18.15 -7.00 -5.15
C ILE A 437 -19.07 -8.20 -5.27
N ARG A 438 -19.53 -8.52 -6.49
CA ARG A 438 -20.27 -9.76 -6.76
C ARG A 438 -19.27 -10.90 -6.99
N ILE A 439 -19.42 -12.00 -6.27
CA ILE A 439 -18.65 -13.25 -6.47
C ILE A 439 -19.59 -14.43 -6.71
N ARG A 440 -19.08 -15.52 -7.31
CA ARG A 440 -19.82 -16.77 -7.54
C ARG A 440 -19.07 -17.88 -6.81
N THR A 441 -19.73 -18.59 -5.90
CA THR A 441 -19.09 -19.64 -5.09
C THR A 441 -20.08 -20.74 -4.72
N ARG A 442 -19.58 -21.98 -4.59
CA ARG A 442 -20.33 -23.12 -4.02
C ARG A 442 -20.29 -23.16 -2.49
N LYS A 443 -19.34 -22.46 -1.89
CA LYS A 443 -19.01 -22.48 -0.45
C LYS A 443 -19.50 -21.21 0.28
N ALA A 444 -20.51 -20.52 -0.26
CA ALA A 444 -21.07 -19.31 0.35
C ALA A 444 -21.46 -19.48 1.83
N ARG A 445 -21.95 -20.67 2.23
CA ARG A 445 -22.29 -20.99 3.62
C ARG A 445 -21.08 -21.18 4.53
N GLU A 446 -20.01 -21.77 4.01
CA GLU A 446 -18.78 -22.02 4.76
C GLU A 446 -18.03 -20.71 5.02
N TYR A 447 -17.99 -19.83 4.02
CA TYR A 447 -17.36 -18.52 4.13
C TYR A 447 -18.20 -17.48 4.88
N LEU A 448 -19.47 -17.78 5.18
CA LEU A 448 -20.32 -16.89 5.96
C LEU A 448 -19.77 -16.78 7.38
N GLY A 449 -19.59 -15.56 7.87
CA GLY A 449 -18.97 -15.33 9.18
C GLY A 449 -17.44 -15.33 9.19
N GLN A 450 -16.80 -15.47 8.02
CA GLN A 450 -15.35 -15.42 7.86
C GLN A 450 -14.89 -14.15 7.14
N ARG A 451 -13.66 -13.74 7.41
CA ARG A 451 -12.91 -12.78 6.60
C ARG A 451 -12.40 -13.47 5.35
N ILE A 452 -12.71 -12.92 4.18
CA ILE A 452 -12.28 -13.47 2.89
C ILE A 452 -11.52 -12.42 2.08
N VAL A 453 -10.60 -12.90 1.25
CA VAL A 453 -9.87 -12.11 0.27
C VAL A 453 -10.51 -12.32 -1.10
N VAL A 454 -10.78 -11.22 -1.80
CA VAL A 454 -11.34 -11.20 -3.15
C VAL A 454 -10.55 -10.26 -4.05
N VAL A 455 -10.65 -10.49 -5.36
CA VAL A 455 -10.08 -9.63 -6.41
C VAL A 455 -11.18 -9.21 -7.37
N VAL A 456 -11.10 -7.98 -7.88
CA VAL A 456 -11.99 -7.47 -8.91
C VAL A 456 -11.50 -7.93 -10.28
N ASP A 457 -12.37 -8.58 -11.05
CA ASP A 457 -12.10 -9.05 -12.40
C ASP A 457 -12.43 -7.94 -13.41
N SER A 458 -13.67 -7.44 -13.34
CA SER A 458 -14.19 -6.44 -14.26
C SER A 458 -15.37 -5.65 -13.66
N TRP A 459 -15.71 -4.54 -14.30
CA TRP A 459 -16.95 -3.81 -13.99
C TRP A 459 -17.67 -3.48 -15.30
N PRO A 460 -18.61 -4.36 -15.72
CA PRO A 460 -19.39 -4.17 -16.95
C PRO A 460 -20.26 -2.92 -16.91
N VAL A 461 -20.55 -2.37 -18.09
CA VAL A 461 -21.30 -1.12 -18.26
C VAL A 461 -22.77 -1.25 -17.83
N ASN A 462 -23.33 -2.45 -18.02
CA ASN A 462 -24.69 -2.85 -17.65
C ASN A 462 -24.79 -3.39 -16.21
N SER A 463 -23.72 -3.35 -15.42
CA SER A 463 -23.74 -3.84 -14.04
C SER A 463 -23.53 -2.72 -13.03
N ARG A 464 -24.43 -2.63 -12.04
CA ARG A 464 -24.29 -1.70 -10.92
C ARG A 464 -23.06 -2.00 -10.06
N TYR A 465 -22.66 -3.26 -9.95
CA TYR A 465 -21.57 -3.72 -9.09
C TYR A 465 -20.45 -4.39 -9.91
N PRO A 466 -19.18 -4.29 -9.46
CA PRO A 466 -18.08 -5.03 -10.05
C PRO A 466 -18.21 -6.55 -9.82
N ASN A 467 -17.71 -7.31 -10.78
CA ASN A 467 -17.53 -8.76 -10.68
C ASN A 467 -16.13 -9.07 -10.14
N GLY A 468 -16.03 -10.14 -9.37
CA GLY A 468 -14.76 -10.63 -8.83
C GLY A 468 -14.81 -12.11 -8.47
N HIS A 469 -13.68 -12.61 -8.01
CA HIS A 469 -13.52 -13.99 -7.57
C HIS A 469 -12.92 -14.07 -6.16
N PHE A 470 -13.14 -15.23 -5.52
CA PHE A 470 -12.60 -15.54 -4.21
C PHE A 470 -11.12 -15.95 -4.33
N VAL A 471 -10.29 -15.55 -3.36
CA VAL A 471 -8.87 -15.92 -3.32
C VAL A 471 -8.57 -16.86 -2.15
N ARG A 472 -8.97 -16.49 -0.93
CA ARG A 472 -8.81 -17.33 0.27
C ARG A 472 -9.61 -16.80 1.46
N ALA A 473 -9.89 -17.67 2.41
CA ALA A 473 -10.38 -17.30 3.73
C ALA A 473 -9.20 -17.00 4.67
N LEU A 474 -9.37 -16.01 5.53
CA LEU A 474 -8.41 -15.61 6.57
C LEU A 474 -8.77 -16.19 7.94
N GLY A 475 -10.04 -16.50 8.16
CA GLY A 475 -10.54 -17.04 9.42
C GLY A 475 -11.84 -16.36 9.88
N GLU A 476 -12.33 -16.73 11.05
CA GLU A 476 -13.55 -16.19 11.63
C GLU A 476 -13.42 -14.69 11.95
N ILE A 477 -14.50 -13.95 11.73
CA ILE A 477 -14.58 -12.53 12.11
C ILE A 477 -14.43 -12.40 13.63
N GLU A 478 -13.78 -11.33 14.08
CA GLU A 478 -13.38 -11.07 15.47
C GLU A 478 -12.19 -11.89 15.98
N SER A 479 -11.69 -12.90 15.24
CA SER A 479 -10.41 -13.53 15.57
C SER A 479 -9.27 -12.53 15.41
N ALA A 480 -8.41 -12.41 16.44
CA ALA A 480 -7.27 -11.49 16.43
C ALA A 480 -6.32 -11.78 15.25
N GLU A 481 -6.11 -13.06 14.92
CA GLU A 481 -5.26 -13.46 13.79
C GLU A 481 -5.87 -13.03 12.45
N ALA A 482 -7.15 -13.32 12.23
CA ALA A 482 -7.85 -13.01 10.98
C ALA A 482 -7.97 -11.49 10.75
N GLU A 483 -8.31 -10.72 11.79
CA GLU A 483 -8.45 -9.26 11.69
C GLU A 483 -7.09 -8.56 11.49
N THR A 484 -6.03 -9.07 12.12
CA THR A 484 -4.67 -8.56 11.93
C THR A 484 -4.16 -8.83 10.52
N GLU A 485 -4.35 -10.06 10.01
CA GLU A 485 -3.97 -10.40 8.64
C GLU A 485 -4.79 -9.62 7.60
N ALA A 486 -6.10 -9.47 7.84
CA ALA A 486 -7.00 -8.66 7.03
C ALA A 486 -6.52 -7.21 6.91
N LEU A 487 -6.18 -6.60 8.05
CA LEU A 487 -5.68 -5.24 8.12
C LEU A 487 -4.34 -5.07 7.38
N LEU A 488 -3.43 -6.02 7.52
CA LEU A 488 -2.14 -6.01 6.82
C LEU A 488 -2.33 -6.04 5.29
N LEU A 489 -3.23 -6.88 4.79
CA LEU A 489 -3.57 -6.96 3.36
C LEU A 489 -4.25 -5.69 2.85
N GLU A 490 -5.20 -5.14 3.61
CA GLU A 490 -5.90 -3.91 3.24
C GLU A 490 -4.94 -2.73 3.02
N HIS A 491 -3.87 -2.70 3.80
CA HIS A 491 -2.85 -1.68 3.72
C HIS A 491 -1.65 -2.10 2.86
N ASP A 492 -1.73 -3.19 2.09
CA ASP A 492 -0.64 -3.65 1.22
C ASP A 492 0.68 -3.75 2.02
N VAL A 493 0.64 -4.42 3.18
CA VAL A 493 1.80 -4.71 4.03
C VAL A 493 2.20 -6.16 3.79
N GLU A 494 3.43 -6.38 3.32
CA GLU A 494 3.97 -7.73 3.10
C GLU A 494 4.35 -8.35 4.46
N TYR A 495 3.61 -9.37 4.87
CA TYR A 495 3.82 -10.08 6.13
C TYR A 495 4.31 -11.52 5.93
N ARG A 496 4.49 -11.97 4.68
CA ARG A 496 5.06 -13.29 4.40
C ARG A 496 6.49 -13.38 4.93
N PRO A 497 6.93 -14.59 5.32
CA PRO A 497 8.31 -14.82 5.71
C PRO A 497 9.26 -14.48 4.56
N PHE A 498 10.49 -14.10 4.92
CA PHE A 498 11.53 -13.79 3.95
C PHE A 498 11.87 -15.02 3.11
N SER A 499 11.95 -14.84 1.79
CA SER A 499 12.30 -15.94 0.87
C SER A 499 13.72 -16.45 1.13
N LYS A 500 14.00 -17.69 0.73
CA LYS A 500 15.34 -18.28 0.87
C LYS A 500 16.45 -17.46 0.19
N ASN A 501 16.19 -16.91 -0.99
CA ASN A 501 17.14 -16.02 -1.68
C ASN A 501 17.53 -14.78 -0.85
N VAL A 502 16.63 -14.29 0.01
CA VAL A 502 16.89 -13.20 0.96
C VAL A 502 17.73 -13.71 2.12
N LEU A 503 17.39 -14.86 2.68
CA LEU A 503 18.09 -15.47 3.81
C LEU A 503 19.52 -15.89 3.45
N ASP A 504 19.75 -16.34 2.21
CA ASP A 504 21.09 -16.70 1.70
C ASP A 504 22.03 -15.48 1.58
N CYS A 505 21.50 -14.25 1.69
CA CYS A 505 22.32 -13.03 1.76
C CYS A 505 22.81 -12.69 3.18
N LEU A 506 22.34 -13.42 4.21
CA LEU A 506 22.73 -13.19 5.59
C LEU A 506 24.15 -13.72 5.86
N PRO A 507 24.87 -13.16 6.86
CA PRO A 507 26.17 -13.68 7.28
C PRO A 507 26.08 -15.17 7.65
N GLN A 508 27.03 -15.98 7.18
CA GLN A 508 27.04 -17.42 7.41
C GLN A 508 27.22 -17.78 8.88
N GLU A 509 27.89 -16.91 9.64
CA GLU A 509 28.12 -17.05 11.08
C GLU A 509 26.82 -16.98 11.89
N GLY A 510 25.74 -16.43 11.32
CA GLY A 510 24.45 -16.32 11.98
C GLY A 510 24.54 -15.48 13.26
N ASP A 511 23.95 -15.99 14.35
CA ASP A 511 23.97 -15.34 15.67
C ASP A 511 25.37 -15.28 16.31
N ASN A 512 26.32 -16.08 15.81
CA ASN A 512 27.70 -16.13 16.32
C ASN A 512 28.60 -15.05 15.70
N TRP A 513 28.04 -14.17 14.85
CA TRP A 513 28.80 -13.08 14.26
C TRP A 513 29.33 -12.13 15.35
N VAL A 514 30.63 -11.83 15.28
CA VAL A 514 31.34 -10.93 16.19
C VAL A 514 32.12 -9.89 15.40
N VAL A 515 32.34 -8.72 16.00
CA VAL A 515 33.15 -7.67 15.38
C VAL A 515 34.60 -8.18 15.23
N PRO A 516 35.17 -8.21 14.00
CA PRO A 516 36.55 -8.61 13.79
C PRO A 516 37.55 -7.65 14.46
N ASP A 517 38.73 -8.16 14.80
CA ASP A 517 39.84 -7.32 15.25
C ASP A 517 40.38 -6.47 14.09
N ILE A 518 40.12 -5.16 14.16
CA ILE A 518 40.53 -4.18 13.15
C ILE A 518 42.04 -3.97 13.08
N THR A 519 42.80 -4.33 14.13
CA THR A 519 44.26 -4.14 14.14
C THR A 519 44.99 -5.15 13.25
N ASN A 520 44.34 -6.28 12.93
CA ASN A 520 44.92 -7.41 12.20
C ASN A 520 44.12 -7.79 10.94
N THR A 521 43.30 -6.88 10.40
CA THR A 521 42.46 -7.17 9.23
C THR A 521 43.09 -6.74 7.91
N GLU A 522 43.01 -7.62 6.90
CA GLU A 522 43.35 -7.30 5.50
C GLU A 522 42.21 -6.55 4.78
N ASP A 523 41.04 -6.38 5.39
CA ASP A 523 39.92 -5.65 4.79
C ASP A 523 40.17 -4.13 4.81
N PRO A 524 40.42 -3.49 3.66
CA PRO A 524 40.70 -2.06 3.58
C PRO A 524 39.49 -1.19 4.00
N GLN A 525 38.27 -1.73 3.96
CA GLN A 525 37.08 -1.03 4.43
C GLN A 525 37.03 -1.00 5.97
N LEU A 526 37.40 -2.09 6.64
CA LEU A 526 37.47 -2.15 8.10
C LEU A 526 38.60 -1.27 8.67
N GLN A 527 39.72 -1.13 7.96
CA GLN A 527 40.82 -0.23 8.36
C GLN A 527 40.41 1.25 8.43
N LYS A 528 39.38 1.67 7.67
CA LYS A 528 38.83 3.03 7.72
C LYS A 528 37.90 3.27 8.93
N ARG A 529 37.51 2.22 9.66
CA ARG A 529 36.54 2.30 10.74
C ARG A 529 37.21 2.81 12.02
N VAL A 530 36.55 3.75 12.71
CA VAL A 530 37.07 4.37 13.94
C VAL A 530 36.65 3.57 15.17
N ASP A 531 37.60 3.24 16.04
CA ASP A 531 37.29 2.62 17.33
C ASP A 531 36.81 3.67 18.33
N LEU A 532 35.58 3.52 18.82
CA LEU A 532 34.94 4.37 19.82
C LEU A 532 34.46 3.55 21.02
N ARG A 533 34.99 2.34 21.21
CA ARG A 533 34.57 1.44 22.31
C ARG A 533 34.92 1.99 23.68
N ASP A 534 35.83 2.96 23.78
CA ASP A 534 36.20 3.69 25.00
C ASP A 534 35.10 4.65 25.48
N LYS A 535 34.26 5.15 24.56
CA LYS A 535 33.19 6.10 24.86
C LYS A 535 32.08 5.46 25.70
N LEU A 536 31.55 6.22 26.66
CA LEU A 536 30.45 5.80 27.52
C LEU A 536 29.10 6.00 26.82
N VAL A 537 28.80 5.09 25.90
CA VAL A 537 27.57 5.09 25.10
C VAL A 537 26.44 4.38 25.85
N CYS A 538 25.21 4.89 25.79
CA CYS A 538 24.00 4.18 26.20
C CYS A 538 22.85 4.39 25.22
N SER A 539 21.87 3.49 25.18
CA SER A 539 20.62 3.67 24.45
C SER A 539 19.45 3.99 25.40
N ILE A 540 18.44 4.71 24.91
CA ILE A 540 17.23 5.06 25.65
C ILE A 540 16.03 4.79 24.76
N ASP A 541 15.29 3.74 25.07
CA ASP A 541 14.30 3.14 24.18
C ASP A 541 12.95 2.90 24.90
N PRO A 542 11.87 2.58 24.16
CA PRO A 542 10.67 2.04 24.76
C PRO A 542 10.97 0.74 25.55
N PRO A 543 10.15 0.39 26.56
CA PRO A 543 10.31 -0.88 27.26
C PRO A 543 10.19 -2.05 26.27
N ASN A 544 11.01 -3.10 26.47
CA ASN A 544 11.09 -4.29 25.62
C ASN A 544 11.53 -4.03 24.16
N CYS A 545 12.18 -2.89 23.88
CA CYS A 545 12.80 -2.65 22.57
C CYS A 545 13.90 -3.69 22.30
N VAL A 546 13.87 -4.31 21.13
CA VAL A 546 14.87 -5.32 20.70
C VAL A 546 15.68 -4.85 19.49
N ASP A 547 15.12 -3.92 18.70
CA ASP A 547 15.66 -3.29 17.52
C ASP A 547 16.23 -1.89 17.86
N ILE A 548 17.34 -1.87 18.61
CA ILE A 548 17.97 -0.63 19.08
C ILE A 548 18.77 -0.01 17.92
N ASP A 549 18.18 1.01 17.29
CA ASP A 549 18.77 1.74 16.17
C ASP A 549 19.79 2.79 16.63
N ASP A 550 19.58 3.43 17.77
CA ASP A 550 20.34 4.59 18.22
C ASP A 550 20.93 4.45 19.62
N ALA A 551 22.08 5.08 19.81
CA ALA A 551 22.73 5.21 21.10
C ALA A 551 23.46 6.56 21.19
N LEU A 552 23.60 7.09 22.39
CA LEU A 552 24.09 8.44 22.64
C LEU A 552 25.24 8.47 23.65
N HIS A 553 26.10 9.46 23.54
CA HIS A 553 26.99 9.86 24.63
C HIS A 553 27.21 11.39 24.63
N ALA A 554 27.63 11.92 25.79
CA ALA A 554 28.18 13.25 25.91
C ALA A 554 29.36 13.29 26.86
N LYS A 555 30.30 14.19 26.61
CA LYS A 555 31.48 14.42 27.44
C LYS A 555 31.85 15.90 27.42
N GLN A 556 32.17 16.47 28.59
CA GLN A 556 32.73 17.82 28.64
C GLN A 556 34.22 17.79 28.24
N LEU A 557 34.61 18.70 27.36
CA LEU A 557 35.96 18.86 26.87
C LEU A 557 36.78 19.83 27.74
N PRO A 558 38.13 19.75 27.74
CA PRO A 558 38.97 20.62 28.56
C PRO A 558 38.84 22.12 28.24
N ASN A 559 38.40 22.46 27.03
CA ASN A 559 38.16 23.85 26.58
C ASN A 559 36.81 24.42 27.04
N GLY A 560 35.98 23.63 27.75
CA GLY A 560 34.65 24.03 28.22
C GLY A 560 33.50 23.66 27.28
N ASN A 561 33.79 23.24 26.04
CA ASN A 561 32.79 22.74 25.10
C ASN A 561 32.33 21.31 25.47
N TYR A 562 31.34 20.80 24.77
CA TYR A 562 30.84 19.44 24.92
C TYR A 562 31.05 18.65 23.63
N GLU A 563 31.60 17.45 23.74
CA GLU A 563 31.55 16.42 22.72
C GLU A 563 30.23 15.66 22.89
N VAL A 564 29.43 15.59 21.83
CA VAL A 564 28.17 14.82 21.80
C VAL A 564 28.23 13.86 20.63
N GLY A 565 27.91 12.59 20.86
CA GLY A 565 27.83 11.58 19.82
C GLY A 565 26.45 10.95 19.73
N VAL A 566 25.95 10.85 18.49
CA VAL A 566 24.83 9.98 18.12
C VAL A 566 25.39 8.84 17.27
N HIS A 567 25.15 7.61 17.72
CA HIS A 567 25.65 6.40 17.10
C HIS A 567 24.46 5.61 16.57
N ILE A 568 24.42 5.40 15.26
CA ILE A 568 23.30 4.71 14.60
C ILE A 568 23.74 3.34 14.10
N ALA A 569 22.89 2.33 14.23
CA ALA A 569 23.11 0.97 13.74
C ALA A 569 23.65 0.92 12.30
N ASP A 570 24.73 0.18 12.06
CA ASP A 570 25.37 0.10 10.74
C ASP A 570 24.78 -1.01 9.85
N VAL A 571 23.56 -0.80 9.38
CA VAL A 571 22.87 -1.76 8.49
C VAL A 571 23.54 -1.87 7.12
N THR A 572 24.18 -0.80 6.61
CA THR A 572 24.78 -0.81 5.26
C THR A 572 26.05 -1.63 5.16
N HIS A 573 26.62 -2.06 6.28
CA HIS A 573 27.65 -3.09 6.28
C HIS A 573 27.09 -4.44 5.80
N PHE A 574 25.92 -4.85 6.29
CA PHE A 574 25.31 -6.15 6.00
C PHE A 574 24.43 -6.13 4.74
N VAL A 575 23.70 -5.04 4.49
CA VAL A 575 22.73 -4.94 3.38
C VAL A 575 23.37 -4.24 2.18
N LYS A 576 23.92 -5.02 1.24
CA LYS A 576 24.57 -4.49 0.03
C LYS A 576 23.59 -4.18 -1.11
N PRO A 577 23.81 -3.10 -1.89
CA PRO A 577 22.91 -2.70 -2.97
C PRO A 577 22.65 -3.82 -3.99
N ASN A 578 21.44 -3.86 -4.55
CA ASN A 578 21.01 -4.78 -5.61
C ASN A 578 20.97 -6.27 -5.24
N THR A 579 21.28 -6.65 -3.99
CA THR A 579 21.07 -8.01 -3.47
C THR A 579 19.57 -8.32 -3.29
N PRO A 580 19.14 -9.60 -3.27
CA PRO A 580 17.77 -9.96 -2.92
C PRO A 580 17.30 -9.36 -1.58
N LEU A 581 18.16 -9.33 -0.57
CA LEU A 581 17.88 -8.71 0.72
C LEU A 581 17.62 -7.20 0.62
N ASP A 582 18.42 -6.48 -0.17
CA ASP A 582 18.19 -5.05 -0.45
C ASP A 582 16.89 -4.80 -1.22
N GLN A 583 16.58 -5.65 -2.19
CA GLN A 583 15.33 -5.55 -2.97
C GLN A 583 14.10 -5.77 -2.10
N GLU A 584 14.15 -6.73 -1.17
CA GLU A 584 13.07 -6.99 -0.21
C GLU A 584 12.92 -5.84 0.78
N GLY A 585 14.02 -5.32 1.34
CA GLY A 585 14.02 -4.14 2.20
C GLY A 585 13.47 -2.89 1.48
N ALA A 586 13.84 -2.69 0.21
CA ALA A 586 13.31 -1.62 -0.63
C ALA A 586 11.81 -1.78 -0.92
N SER A 587 11.36 -3.03 -1.13
CA SER A 587 9.96 -3.38 -1.40
C SER A 587 9.06 -3.08 -0.20
N ARG A 588 9.47 -3.54 1.00
CA ARG A 588 8.77 -3.31 2.28
C ARG A 588 8.83 -1.83 2.67
N GLY A 589 9.98 -1.18 2.49
CA GLY A 589 10.18 0.26 2.68
C GLY A 589 10.25 0.74 4.14
N THR A 590 9.45 0.15 5.03
CA THR A 590 9.43 0.41 6.48
C THR A 590 8.94 -0.81 7.24
N SER A 591 9.38 -0.99 8.49
CA SER A 591 8.72 -1.90 9.43
C SER A 591 7.36 -1.35 9.84
N VAL A 592 6.39 -2.23 10.09
CA VAL A 592 5.02 -1.87 10.51
C VAL A 592 4.80 -2.33 11.94
N TYR A 593 4.40 -1.40 12.80
CA TYR A 593 4.11 -1.67 14.21
C TYR A 593 2.60 -1.70 14.40
N LEU A 594 2.10 -2.84 14.88
CA LEU A 594 0.74 -3.07 15.32
C LEU A 594 0.73 -3.19 16.85
N VAL A 595 -0.45 -3.39 17.44
CA VAL A 595 -0.59 -3.56 18.90
C VAL A 595 0.05 -4.88 19.37
N ASP A 596 -0.22 -5.98 18.67
CA ASP A 596 0.21 -7.34 19.02
C ASP A 596 1.48 -7.78 18.27
N LYS A 597 1.70 -7.27 17.07
CA LYS A 597 2.75 -7.72 16.15
C LYS A 597 3.59 -6.58 15.60
N ARG A 598 4.84 -6.94 15.26
CA ARG A 598 5.75 -6.10 14.47
C ARG A 598 6.12 -6.84 13.20
N ILE A 599 5.89 -6.21 12.05
CA ILE A 599 6.30 -6.73 10.74
C ILE A 599 7.62 -6.07 10.36
N ASP A 600 8.68 -6.87 10.35
CA ASP A 600 10.04 -6.39 10.15
C ASP A 600 10.34 -6.07 8.67
N MET A 601 11.06 -4.96 8.43
CA MET A 601 11.63 -4.63 7.11
C MET A 601 12.79 -5.56 6.73
N LEU A 602 13.59 -5.98 7.72
CA LEU A 602 14.77 -6.83 7.55
C LEU A 602 14.61 -8.12 8.36
N PRO A 603 15.28 -9.22 7.99
CA PRO A 603 15.26 -10.46 8.77
C PRO A 603 15.64 -10.24 10.24
N GLN A 604 14.98 -10.96 11.14
CA GLN A 604 15.15 -10.82 12.59
C GLN A 604 16.62 -10.91 13.01
N LEU A 605 17.38 -11.83 12.43
CA LEU A 605 18.82 -11.96 12.67
C LEU A 605 19.56 -10.61 12.56
N LEU A 606 19.32 -9.84 11.50
CA LEU A 606 19.91 -8.52 11.35
C LEU A 606 19.27 -7.50 12.30
N GLY A 607 17.95 -7.43 12.33
CA GLY A 607 17.21 -6.36 13.00
C GLY A 607 17.29 -6.40 14.53
N THR A 608 17.23 -7.59 15.13
CA THR A 608 17.16 -7.76 16.60
C THR A 608 18.48 -8.20 17.22
N ASN A 609 19.47 -8.60 16.42
CA ASN A 609 20.76 -9.07 16.92
C ASN A 609 21.97 -8.33 16.33
N LEU A 610 22.29 -8.52 15.04
CA LEU A 610 23.58 -8.07 14.49
C LEU A 610 23.69 -6.54 14.36
N CYS A 611 22.63 -5.89 13.88
CA CYS A 611 22.60 -4.43 13.72
C CYS A 611 22.18 -3.72 15.01
N SER A 612 21.34 -4.36 15.83
CA SER A 612 20.86 -3.80 17.10
C SER A 612 22.04 -3.47 18.03
N LEU A 613 22.07 -2.24 18.55
CA LEU A 613 23.13 -1.71 19.42
C LEU A 613 23.01 -2.23 20.86
N LYS A 614 22.97 -3.56 21.01
CA LYS A 614 22.81 -4.26 22.28
C LYS A 614 23.88 -3.85 23.31
N PRO A 615 23.54 -3.78 24.61
CA PRO A 615 24.49 -3.44 25.64
C PRO A 615 25.54 -4.54 25.82
N PHE A 616 26.73 -4.15 26.26
CA PHE A 616 27.87 -5.00 26.60
C PHE A 616 28.51 -5.78 25.45
N VAL A 617 28.07 -5.58 24.21
CA VAL A 617 28.62 -6.25 23.03
C VAL A 617 29.16 -5.22 22.03
N ASP A 618 30.27 -5.54 21.38
CA ASP A 618 30.84 -4.71 20.33
C ASP A 618 29.91 -4.74 19.10
N ARG A 619 29.61 -3.55 18.55
CA ARG A 619 28.71 -3.38 17.41
C ARG A 619 29.22 -2.32 16.44
N PHE A 620 28.96 -2.53 15.16
CA PHE A 620 29.21 -1.52 14.14
C PHE A 620 28.14 -0.44 14.17
N ALA A 621 28.59 0.81 14.08
CA ALA A 621 27.73 1.99 14.02
C ALA A 621 28.20 2.97 12.94
N PHE A 622 27.29 3.84 12.51
CA PHE A 622 27.59 5.09 11.84
C PHE A 622 27.43 6.22 12.87
N SER A 623 28.56 6.80 13.26
CA SER A 623 28.60 7.84 14.29
C SER A 623 28.63 9.24 13.67
N VAL A 624 27.84 10.13 14.26
CA VAL A 624 27.90 11.57 14.06
C VAL A 624 28.33 12.18 15.39
N ILE A 625 29.48 12.85 15.40
CA ILE A 625 30.06 13.44 16.61
C ILE A 625 30.16 14.95 16.39
N TRP A 626 29.59 15.70 17.33
CA TRP A 626 29.67 17.15 17.36
C TRP A 626 30.56 17.64 18.49
N GLU A 627 31.25 18.74 18.23
CA GLU A 627 31.67 19.65 19.28
C GLU A 627 30.65 20.79 19.33
N VAL A 628 30.03 21.00 20.50
CA VAL A 628 29.04 22.05 20.74
C VAL A 628 29.43 22.92 21.92
N ASP A 629 29.09 24.20 21.86
CA ASP A 629 29.26 25.12 22.99
C ASP A 629 28.20 24.88 24.09
N GLU A 630 28.28 25.64 25.18
CA GLU A 630 27.30 25.55 26.27
C GLU A 630 25.87 25.87 25.81
N ASP A 631 25.71 26.68 24.76
CA ASP A 631 24.42 27.06 24.18
C ASP A 631 23.91 26.05 23.14
N ALA A 632 24.58 24.91 22.96
CA ALA A 632 24.24 23.90 21.96
C ALA A 632 24.31 24.43 20.51
N ASN A 633 25.24 25.34 20.21
CA ASN A 633 25.62 25.67 18.83
C ASN A 633 26.70 24.71 18.34
N ILE A 634 26.62 24.31 17.07
CA ILE A 634 27.64 23.46 16.44
C ILE A 634 28.91 24.28 16.21
N ILE A 635 30.01 23.85 16.83
CA ILE A 635 31.36 24.33 16.51
C ILE A 635 31.96 23.48 15.38
N ASN A 636 31.82 22.16 15.48
CA ASN A 636 32.28 21.22 14.48
C ASN A 636 31.40 19.95 14.44
N VAL A 637 31.37 19.26 13.29
CA VAL A 637 30.69 17.98 13.10
C VAL A 637 31.55 17.02 12.28
N ASN A 638 31.73 15.81 12.81
CA ASN A 638 32.44 14.71 12.16
C ASN A 638 31.50 13.54 11.91
N TYR A 639 31.67 12.88 10.76
CA TYR A 639 30.89 11.72 10.35
C TYR A 639 31.85 10.55 10.11
N MET A 640 31.61 9.42 10.75
CA MET A 640 32.51 8.26 10.62
C MET A 640 31.76 6.94 10.84
N LYS A 641 32.17 5.91 10.10
CA LYS A 641 31.85 4.52 10.44
C LYS A 641 32.70 4.13 11.64
N SER A 642 32.10 3.52 12.65
CA SER A 642 32.75 3.24 13.93
C SER A 642 32.42 1.88 14.51
N ILE A 643 33.15 1.50 15.56
CA ILE A 643 32.85 0.40 16.47
C ILE A 643 32.52 1.00 17.82
N ILE A 644 31.39 0.62 18.40
CA ILE A 644 30.97 1.07 19.73
C ILE A 644 30.67 -0.13 20.61
N LYS A 645 30.59 0.11 21.92
CA LYS A 645 30.11 -0.87 22.89
C LYS A 645 29.19 -0.15 23.88
N SER A 646 27.87 -0.31 23.70
CA SER A 646 26.90 0.29 24.61
C SER A 646 27.10 -0.24 26.03
N ARG A 647 27.10 0.65 27.02
CA ARG A 647 27.30 0.33 28.44
C ARG A 647 26.01 -0.04 29.14
N GLN A 648 24.88 0.42 28.62
CA GLN A 648 23.56 0.08 29.13
C GLN A 648 22.50 0.43 28.10
N ALA A 649 21.43 -0.37 28.06
CA ALA A 649 20.19 -0.04 27.39
C ALA A 649 19.14 0.33 28.44
N PHE A 650 18.66 1.56 28.43
CA PHE A 650 17.67 2.07 29.38
C PHE A 650 16.28 2.12 28.73
N SER A 651 15.24 1.86 29.52
CA SER A 651 13.91 2.38 29.18
C SER A 651 13.84 3.89 29.43
N TYR A 652 12.91 4.59 28.76
CA TYR A 652 12.68 6.03 29.02
C TYR A 652 12.47 6.37 30.50
N GLU A 653 11.70 5.56 31.22
CA GLU A 653 11.43 5.72 32.65
C GLU A 653 12.68 5.48 33.50
N GLN A 654 13.44 4.41 33.22
CA GLN A 654 14.68 4.12 33.92
C GLN A 654 15.71 5.23 33.72
N ALA A 655 15.82 5.76 32.51
CA ALA A 655 16.70 6.88 32.21
C ALA A 655 16.28 8.15 32.96
N GLN A 656 14.98 8.43 33.05
CA GLN A 656 14.44 9.58 33.77
C GLN A 656 14.76 9.48 35.26
N LEU A 657 14.43 8.34 35.88
CA LEU A 657 14.73 8.07 37.29
C LEU A 657 16.23 8.21 37.60
N ARG A 658 17.10 7.73 36.71
CA ARG A 658 18.55 7.84 36.86
C ARG A 658 19.06 9.27 36.76
N ILE A 659 18.51 10.06 35.84
CA ILE A 659 18.89 11.48 35.68
C ILE A 659 18.48 12.28 36.91
N ASP A 660 17.26 12.04 37.40
CA ASP A 660 16.64 12.78 38.50
C ASP A 660 17.24 12.44 39.87
N ASP A 661 17.81 11.24 40.05
CA ASP A 661 18.43 10.80 41.29
C ASP A 661 19.80 11.49 41.52
N PRO A 662 19.91 12.44 42.48
CA PRO A 662 21.15 13.18 42.70
C PRO A 662 22.26 12.33 43.31
N SER A 663 21.97 11.14 43.85
CA SER A 663 22.98 10.25 44.43
C SER A 663 23.86 9.57 43.38
N GLN A 664 23.34 9.39 42.15
CA GLN A 664 24.08 8.81 41.04
C GLN A 664 24.99 9.85 40.37
N GLN A 665 26.30 9.64 40.49
CA GLN A 665 27.36 10.57 40.02
C GLN A 665 28.42 9.90 39.16
N ASP A 666 28.14 8.69 38.65
CA ASP A 666 28.99 8.04 37.66
C ASP A 666 29.00 8.80 36.34
N ASP A 667 30.05 8.59 35.54
CA ASP A 667 30.28 9.39 34.33
C ASP A 667 29.21 9.16 33.25
N LEU A 668 28.52 8.01 33.24
CA LEU A 668 27.39 7.77 32.34
C LEU A 668 26.19 8.62 32.75
N THR A 669 25.87 8.72 34.04
CA THR A 669 24.81 9.59 34.54
C THR A 669 25.11 11.07 34.27
N LYS A 670 26.37 11.51 34.43
CA LYS A 670 26.78 12.88 34.05
C LYS A 670 26.60 13.13 32.54
N SER A 671 26.97 12.17 31.70
CA SER A 671 26.73 12.20 30.25
C SER A 671 25.25 12.39 29.94
N MET A 672 24.35 11.61 30.56
CA MET A 672 22.90 11.74 30.38
C MET A 672 22.35 13.11 30.82
N ARG A 673 22.85 13.66 31.93
CA ARG A 673 22.46 15.01 32.39
C ARG A 673 22.92 16.11 31.44
N ILE A 674 24.12 15.98 30.86
CA ILE A 674 24.61 16.90 29.82
C ILE A 674 23.69 16.83 28.60
N LEU A 675 23.35 15.62 28.13
CA LEU A 675 22.40 15.43 27.03
C LEU A 675 21.06 16.11 27.33
N LEU A 676 20.48 15.91 28.52
CA LEU A 676 19.22 16.54 28.91
C LEU A 676 19.32 18.08 28.96
N LYS A 677 20.43 18.62 29.49
CA LYS A 677 20.67 20.08 29.54
C LYS A 677 20.69 20.67 28.12
N LEU A 678 21.42 20.04 27.21
CA LEU A 678 21.57 20.52 25.83
C LEU A 678 20.28 20.33 25.01
N SER A 679 19.54 19.24 25.20
CA SER A 679 18.29 18.99 24.47
C SER A 679 17.23 20.05 24.77
N LYS A 680 17.13 20.55 26.01
CA LYS A 680 16.25 21.66 26.38
C LYS A 680 16.58 22.93 25.58
N LYS A 681 17.86 23.24 25.38
CA LYS A 681 18.30 24.38 24.57
C LYS A 681 17.99 24.20 23.09
N LEU A 682 18.23 23.00 22.54
CA LEU A 682 17.91 22.67 21.14
C LEU A 682 16.41 22.82 20.86
N LYS A 683 15.57 22.28 21.75
CA LYS A 683 14.11 22.41 21.66
C LYS A 683 13.67 23.86 21.68
N GLN A 684 14.19 24.67 22.59
CA GLN A 684 13.83 26.09 22.69
C GLN A 684 14.17 26.82 21.38
N LYS A 685 15.39 26.65 20.85
CA LYS A 685 15.79 27.25 19.56
C LYS A 685 14.86 26.84 18.42
N ARG A 686 14.44 25.59 18.40
CA ARG A 686 13.53 25.04 17.39
C ARG A 686 12.13 25.65 17.49
N LEU A 687 11.60 25.82 18.71
CA LEU A 687 10.34 26.54 18.95
C LEU A 687 10.44 28.02 18.56
N ASP A 688 11.55 28.69 18.93
CA ASP A 688 11.79 30.09 18.58
C ASP A 688 11.88 30.33 17.06
N ALA A 689 12.38 29.33 16.32
CA ALA A 689 12.41 29.28 14.86
C ALA A 689 11.03 29.02 14.22
N GLY A 690 10.02 28.65 15.03
CA GLY A 690 8.65 28.43 14.60
C GLY A 690 8.28 26.98 14.35
N ALA A 691 8.89 26.02 15.04
CA ALA A 691 8.48 24.63 14.96
C ALA A 691 7.14 24.41 15.68
N LEU A 692 6.35 23.50 15.13
CA LEU A 692 5.00 23.25 15.62
C LEU A 692 5.01 22.14 16.66
N ASN A 693 4.41 22.42 17.83
CA ASN A 693 4.04 21.38 18.77
C ASN A 693 2.63 20.89 18.41
N LEU A 694 2.56 19.89 17.54
CA LEU A 694 1.31 19.26 17.11
C LEU A 694 1.01 18.08 18.04
N ALA A 695 -0.18 18.08 18.64
CA ALA A 695 -0.63 17.00 19.50
C ALA A 695 -1.32 15.91 18.66
N SER A 696 -0.90 14.67 18.86
CA SER A 696 -1.66 13.48 18.49
C SER A 696 -1.83 12.63 19.76
N PRO A 697 -3.05 12.21 20.11
CA PRO A 697 -3.23 11.27 21.21
C PRO A 697 -2.62 9.92 20.81
N GLU A 698 -1.40 9.65 21.27
CA GLU A 698 -0.79 8.32 21.15
C GLU A 698 -1.32 7.44 22.29
N VAL A 699 -2.00 6.37 21.89
CA VAL A 699 -2.66 5.44 22.79
C VAL A 699 -1.95 4.11 22.74
N LYS A 700 -1.72 3.50 23.91
CA LYS A 700 -1.16 2.16 24.06
C LYS A 700 -2.21 1.24 24.64
N VAL A 701 -2.39 0.08 24.00
CA VAL A 701 -3.22 -1.00 24.52
C VAL A 701 -2.33 -1.97 25.28
N HIS A 702 -2.71 -2.31 26.51
CA HIS A 702 -2.05 -3.32 27.32
C HIS A 702 -2.79 -4.66 27.17
N MET A 703 -2.04 -5.68 26.76
CA MET A 703 -2.53 -7.05 26.62
C MET A 703 -2.29 -7.81 27.93
N ASP A 704 -3.23 -8.67 28.31
CA ASP A 704 -3.03 -9.61 29.40
C ASP A 704 -1.98 -10.65 29.01
N SER A 705 -0.98 -10.84 29.87
CA SER A 705 0.09 -11.80 29.67
C SER A 705 -0.36 -13.27 29.72
N GLU A 706 -1.49 -13.58 30.37
CA GLU A 706 -1.98 -14.96 30.50
C GLU A 706 -3.02 -15.31 29.43
N THR A 707 -3.96 -14.40 29.15
CA THR A 707 -5.08 -14.64 28.22
C THR A 707 -4.84 -14.10 26.82
N SER A 708 -3.84 -13.22 26.63
CA SER A 708 -3.64 -12.46 25.38
C SER A 708 -4.85 -11.62 24.96
N ASP A 709 -5.75 -11.30 25.90
CA ASP A 709 -6.87 -10.38 25.69
C ASP A 709 -6.48 -8.94 26.05
N PRO A 710 -6.98 -7.91 25.33
CA PRO A 710 -6.68 -6.53 25.66
C PRO A 710 -7.49 -6.09 26.90
N GLN A 711 -6.82 -5.59 27.94
CA GLN A 711 -7.48 -5.18 29.20
C GLN A 711 -7.66 -3.68 29.33
N GLU A 712 -6.58 -2.90 29.13
CA GLU A 712 -6.57 -1.47 29.42
C GLU A 712 -5.97 -0.66 28.27
N VAL A 713 -6.50 0.56 28.12
CA VAL A 713 -6.05 1.54 27.15
C VAL A 713 -5.48 2.73 27.92
N GLU A 714 -4.19 3.00 27.75
CA GLU A 714 -3.48 4.10 28.41
C GLU A 714 -2.96 5.12 27.39
N ILE A 715 -3.10 6.40 27.70
CA ILE A 715 -2.46 7.47 26.93
C ILE A 715 -0.98 7.51 27.30
N LYS A 716 -0.11 7.42 26.28
CA LYS A 716 1.33 7.44 26.49
C LYS A 716 1.77 8.79 27.08
N LYS A 717 2.38 8.74 28.26
CA LYS A 717 2.98 9.92 28.90
C LYS A 717 4.30 10.26 28.23
N LEU A 718 4.49 11.52 27.87
CA LEU A 718 5.76 12.03 27.33
C LEU A 718 6.65 12.48 28.49
N LEU A 719 7.81 11.85 28.64
CA LEU A 719 8.84 12.21 29.61
C LEU A 719 9.86 13.18 29.00
N GLU A 720 10.67 13.84 29.84
CA GLU A 720 11.75 14.69 29.33
C GLU A 720 12.82 13.88 28.57
N THR A 721 13.03 12.62 28.95
CA THR A 721 13.89 11.68 28.21
C THR A 721 13.39 11.37 26.80
N ASN A 722 12.06 11.38 26.55
CA ASN A 722 11.54 11.29 25.17
C ASN A 722 11.98 12.49 24.35
N SER A 723 11.84 13.70 24.93
CA SER A 723 12.26 14.95 24.28
C SER A 723 13.79 15.01 24.09
N LEU A 724 14.57 14.43 25.01
CA LEU A 724 16.02 14.32 24.91
C LEU A 724 16.43 13.58 23.63
N VAL A 725 15.91 12.35 23.45
CA VAL A 725 16.24 11.53 22.28
C VAL A 725 15.75 12.22 21.01
N GLU A 726 14.51 12.75 20.99
CA GLU A 726 13.93 13.44 19.84
C GLU A 726 14.86 14.56 19.30
N GLU A 727 15.33 15.45 20.17
CA GLU A 727 16.14 16.60 19.74
C GLU A 727 17.50 16.17 19.16
N PHE A 728 18.16 15.16 19.72
CA PHE A 728 19.42 14.67 19.15
C PHE A 728 19.23 13.87 17.86
N MET A 729 18.12 13.16 17.70
CA MET A 729 17.79 12.53 16.43
C MET A 729 17.52 13.57 15.34
N LEU A 730 16.78 14.65 15.66
CA LEU A 730 16.59 15.78 14.75
C LEU A 730 17.94 16.43 14.40
N PHE A 731 18.81 16.63 15.38
CA PHE A 731 20.13 17.22 15.20
C PHE A 731 21.03 16.37 14.27
N ALA A 732 21.01 15.05 14.44
CA ALA A 732 21.65 14.08 13.55
C ALA A 732 21.11 14.17 12.13
N ASN A 733 19.80 14.08 11.98
CA ASN A 733 19.11 14.11 10.69
C ASN A 733 19.40 15.40 9.90
N ILE A 734 19.38 16.58 10.54
CA ILE A 734 19.67 17.86 9.89
C ILE A 734 21.14 17.92 9.44
N SER A 735 22.06 17.51 10.31
CA SER A 735 23.50 17.50 10.00
C SER A 735 23.81 16.57 8.84
N VAL A 736 23.22 15.37 8.81
CA VAL A 736 23.38 14.42 7.72
C VAL A 736 22.75 14.93 6.43
N ALA A 737 21.55 15.52 6.49
CA ALA A 737 20.85 16.06 5.32
C ALA A 737 21.71 17.09 4.56
N ARG A 738 22.37 18.00 5.28
CA ARG A 738 23.32 18.97 4.71
C ARG A 738 24.48 18.25 4.01
N LYS A 739 25.14 17.32 4.71
CA LYS A 739 26.32 16.62 4.19
C LYS A 739 26.04 15.79 2.94
N ILE A 740 24.92 15.07 2.89
CA ILE A 740 24.56 14.26 1.72
C ILE A 740 24.10 15.13 0.55
N TYR A 741 23.47 16.27 0.82
CA TYR A 741 23.10 17.24 -0.21
C TYR A 741 24.33 17.89 -0.85
N ASP A 742 25.31 18.30 -0.03
CA ASP A 742 26.56 18.87 -0.53
C ASP A 742 27.32 17.88 -1.44
N ALA A 743 27.33 16.60 -1.07
CA ALA A 743 27.98 15.56 -1.86
C ALA A 743 27.20 15.14 -3.11
N TYR A 744 25.86 15.10 -3.03
CA TYR A 744 24.99 14.62 -4.11
C TYR A 744 23.78 15.55 -4.34
N PRO A 745 23.98 16.79 -4.85
CA PRO A 745 22.94 17.83 -4.88
C PRO A 745 21.71 17.47 -5.71
N GLN A 746 21.81 16.49 -6.61
CA GLN A 746 20.75 16.09 -7.54
C GLN A 746 20.00 14.83 -7.12
N THR A 747 20.52 14.04 -6.18
CA THR A 747 19.95 12.75 -5.80
C THR A 747 19.95 12.48 -4.30
N ALA A 748 20.26 13.47 -3.46
CA ALA A 748 20.21 13.33 -2.01
C ALA A 748 18.80 12.90 -1.56
N MET A 749 18.73 11.86 -0.73
CA MET A 749 17.49 11.38 -0.11
C MET A 749 17.10 12.36 0.99
N LEU A 750 16.02 13.10 0.79
CA LEU A 750 15.52 14.13 1.71
C LEU A 750 14.05 13.87 2.07
N ARG A 751 13.57 14.58 3.09
CA ARG A 751 12.17 14.58 3.53
C ARG A 751 11.70 16.01 3.77
N ARG A 752 10.62 16.41 3.12
CA ARG A 752 10.01 17.75 3.26
C ARG A 752 8.63 17.65 3.88
N HIS A 753 8.17 18.79 4.38
CA HIS A 753 6.80 18.99 4.80
C HIS A 753 6.37 20.36 4.26
N ALA A 754 5.58 20.33 3.18
CA ALA A 754 5.11 21.55 2.54
C ALA A 754 4.18 22.35 3.48
N ALA A 755 4.14 23.67 3.29
CA ALA A 755 3.17 24.51 3.97
C ALA A 755 1.73 24.10 3.59
N PRO A 756 0.80 24.07 4.55
CA PRO A 756 -0.59 23.72 4.26
C PRO A 756 -1.23 24.78 3.35
N PRO A 757 -2.02 24.37 2.35
CA PRO A 757 -2.88 25.30 1.62
C PRO A 757 -3.87 25.98 2.58
N ALA A 758 -4.14 27.27 2.35
CA ALA A 758 -5.11 28.02 3.17
C ALA A 758 -6.50 27.36 3.19
N THR A 759 -6.90 26.75 2.07
CA THR A 759 -8.16 26.02 1.92
C THR A 759 -8.36 24.91 2.94
N ASN A 760 -7.29 24.28 3.44
CA ASN A 760 -7.40 23.21 4.43
C ASN A 760 -7.76 23.74 5.82
N PHE A 761 -7.38 24.98 6.12
CA PHE A 761 -7.63 25.65 7.40
C PHE A 761 -8.83 26.59 7.35
N GLU A 762 -9.31 26.99 6.17
CA GLU A 762 -10.48 27.86 5.98
C GLU A 762 -11.67 27.39 6.85
N THR A 763 -12.07 26.13 6.73
CA THR A 763 -13.20 25.57 7.51
C THR A 763 -12.92 25.55 9.01
N LEU A 764 -11.72 25.17 9.43
CA LEU A 764 -11.37 25.14 10.86
C LEU A 764 -11.37 26.56 11.47
N ASN A 765 -10.81 27.52 10.74
CA ASN A 765 -10.80 28.92 11.16
C ASN A 765 -12.21 29.52 11.18
N ASP A 766 -13.05 29.19 10.22
CA ASP A 766 -14.45 29.62 10.20
C ASP A 766 -15.21 29.08 11.40
N MET A 767 -15.07 27.77 11.70
CA MET A 767 -15.63 27.16 12.91
C MET A 767 -15.13 27.86 14.19
N LEU A 768 -13.84 28.16 14.30
CA LEU A 768 -13.28 28.86 15.46
C LEU A 768 -13.85 30.27 15.59
N ASN A 769 -13.85 31.05 14.51
CA ASN A 769 -14.35 32.43 14.51
C ASN A 769 -15.84 32.50 14.90
N VAL A 770 -16.65 31.55 14.44
CA VAL A 770 -18.09 31.52 14.69
C VAL A 770 -18.42 31.01 16.10
N ARG A 771 -17.65 30.04 16.62
CA ARG A 771 -17.96 29.36 17.89
C ARG A 771 -17.20 29.91 19.09
N LYS A 772 -16.06 30.55 18.88
CA LYS A 772 -15.15 31.05 19.92
C LYS A 772 -14.69 32.44 19.53
N ASP A 773 -15.44 33.44 20.01
CA ASP A 773 -15.18 34.85 19.72
C ASP A 773 -13.70 35.23 19.93
N GLY A 774 -13.09 35.80 18.89
CA GLY A 774 -11.71 36.28 18.92
C GLY A 774 -10.63 35.20 18.74
N MET A 775 -10.98 33.93 18.50
CA MET A 775 -10.01 32.86 18.22
C MET A 775 -9.84 32.62 16.72
N SER A 776 -8.61 32.75 16.23
CA SER A 776 -8.24 32.43 14.85
C SER A 776 -6.81 31.91 14.76
N ILE A 777 -6.57 31.09 13.74
CA ILE A 777 -5.27 30.49 13.47
C ILE A 777 -4.61 31.21 12.28
N SER A 778 -3.36 31.67 12.46
CA SER A 778 -2.60 32.35 11.40
C SER A 778 -1.82 31.34 10.55
N LEU A 779 -1.81 31.55 9.23
CA LEU A 779 -1.10 30.72 8.26
C LEU A 779 0.07 31.45 7.59
N GLU A 780 0.42 32.66 8.05
CA GLU A 780 1.47 33.49 7.47
C GLU A 780 2.85 32.82 7.50
N SER A 781 3.13 32.08 8.58
CA SER A 781 4.35 31.30 8.76
C SER A 781 4.12 30.18 9.78
N SER A 782 5.04 29.22 9.87
CA SER A 782 4.95 28.17 10.90
C SER A 782 5.04 28.75 12.31
N LYS A 783 5.79 29.85 12.52
CA LYS A 783 5.85 30.56 13.80
C LYS A 783 4.52 31.23 14.15
N ALA A 784 3.96 31.99 13.21
CA ALA A 784 2.65 32.62 13.42
C ALA A 784 1.55 31.59 13.71
N LEU A 785 1.63 30.43 13.06
CA LEU A 785 0.77 29.29 13.33
C LEU A 785 0.96 28.77 14.76
N ALA A 786 2.20 28.46 15.18
CA ALA A 786 2.51 28.03 16.54
C ALA A 786 1.98 29.02 17.58
N ASP A 787 2.33 30.31 17.45
CA ASP A 787 1.93 31.36 18.38
C ASP A 787 0.41 31.53 18.44
N SER A 788 -0.29 31.40 17.30
CA SER A 788 -1.76 31.44 17.28
C SER A 788 -2.40 30.23 17.94
N LEU A 789 -1.85 29.03 17.74
CA LEU A 789 -2.31 27.81 18.43
C LEU A 789 -2.07 27.89 19.94
N ASP A 790 -0.95 28.47 20.37
CA ASP A 790 -0.65 28.68 21.80
C ASP A 790 -1.66 29.65 22.46
N ARG A 791 -2.22 30.59 21.69
CA ARG A 791 -3.26 31.53 22.16
C ARG A 791 -4.68 30.93 22.18
N CYS A 792 -4.95 29.84 21.47
CA CYS A 792 -6.26 29.17 21.43
C CYS A 792 -6.53 28.38 22.73
N ILE A 793 -6.77 29.07 23.83
CA ILE A 793 -7.03 28.48 25.15
C ILE A 793 -8.43 28.88 25.62
N ASP A 794 -9.26 27.89 25.95
CA ASP A 794 -10.53 28.11 26.63
C ASP A 794 -10.32 27.98 28.16
N PRO A 795 -10.56 29.03 28.97
CA PRO A 795 -10.40 28.95 30.42
C PRO A 795 -11.37 27.96 31.08
N ASN A 796 -12.51 27.67 30.44
CA ASN A 796 -13.50 26.72 30.94
C ASN A 796 -13.19 25.27 30.54
N ASP A 797 -12.29 25.07 29.57
CA ASP A 797 -11.95 23.73 29.09
C ASP A 797 -10.47 23.58 28.72
N LYS A 798 -9.70 22.96 29.64
CA LYS A 798 -8.26 22.74 29.51
C LYS A 798 -7.88 21.88 28.28
N TYR A 799 -8.77 21.01 27.83
CA TYR A 799 -8.49 20.12 26.68
C TYR A 799 -8.70 20.81 25.32
N PHE A 800 -9.40 21.95 25.28
CA PHE A 800 -9.72 22.65 24.03
C PHE A 800 -8.47 22.99 23.20
N ASN A 801 -7.37 23.43 23.82
CA ASN A 801 -6.12 23.69 23.10
C ASN A 801 -5.58 22.42 22.40
N THR A 802 -5.59 21.29 23.11
CA THR A 802 -5.19 19.99 22.56
C THR A 802 -6.10 19.58 21.41
N LEU A 803 -7.42 19.78 21.54
CA LEU A 803 -8.40 19.50 20.48
C LEU A 803 -8.09 20.31 19.21
N VAL A 804 -7.86 21.61 19.34
CA VAL A 804 -7.52 22.48 18.21
C VAL A 804 -6.20 22.06 17.55
N ARG A 805 -5.19 21.63 18.33
CA ARG A 805 -3.93 21.08 17.80
C ARG A 805 -4.15 19.77 17.03
N ILE A 806 -5.00 18.87 17.54
CA ILE A 806 -5.35 17.62 16.85
C ILE A 806 -6.03 17.93 15.52
N MET A 807 -6.98 18.87 15.49
CA MET A 807 -7.66 19.26 14.26
C MET A 807 -6.72 19.98 13.28
N SER A 808 -5.87 20.87 13.77
CA SER A 808 -4.85 21.56 12.96
C SER A 808 -3.87 20.58 12.32
N THR A 809 -3.51 19.50 13.01
CA THR A 809 -2.66 18.43 12.47
C THR A 809 -3.29 17.74 11.27
N ARG A 810 -4.62 17.65 11.20
CA ARG A 810 -5.36 17.06 10.06
C ARG A 810 -5.42 17.99 8.86
N CYS A 811 -5.33 19.29 9.09
CA CYS A 811 -5.28 20.31 8.03
C CYS A 811 -3.88 20.41 7.39
N MET A 812 -2.84 19.85 8.05
CA MET A 812 -1.48 19.80 7.52
C MET A 812 -1.35 18.89 6.30
N MET A 813 -0.34 19.16 5.47
CA MET A 813 0.07 18.24 4.42
C MET A 813 0.80 17.05 5.02
N ALA A 814 0.68 15.88 4.39
CA ALA A 814 1.55 14.76 4.73
C ALA A 814 3.00 15.11 4.36
N ALA A 815 3.94 14.87 5.26
CA ALA A 815 5.36 14.94 4.93
C ALA A 815 5.72 13.83 3.91
N GLU A 816 6.65 14.14 3.01
CA GLU A 816 7.03 13.25 1.92
C GLU A 816 8.56 13.18 1.77
N TYR A 817 9.04 11.98 1.46
CA TYR A 817 10.39 11.77 0.97
C TYR A 817 10.50 12.27 -0.48
N PHE A 818 11.69 12.75 -0.86
CA PHE A 818 11.98 13.20 -2.21
C PHE A 818 13.49 13.15 -2.52
N PRO A 819 13.90 12.96 -3.80
CA PRO A 819 15.27 13.20 -4.18
C PRO A 819 15.49 14.69 -4.47
N SER A 820 16.60 15.26 -4.00
CA SER A 820 16.86 16.70 -4.06
C SER A 820 16.77 17.32 -5.46
N GLY A 821 17.02 16.56 -6.54
CA GLY A 821 16.92 17.03 -7.91
C GLY A 821 15.48 17.23 -8.44
N SER A 822 14.45 16.88 -7.66
CA SER A 822 13.03 17.07 -8.03
C SER A 822 12.48 18.45 -7.68
N TYR A 823 13.12 19.19 -6.77
CA TYR A 823 12.63 20.48 -6.27
C TYR A 823 13.76 21.50 -6.14
N GLY A 824 13.42 22.79 -6.04
CA GLY A 824 14.39 23.84 -5.68
C GLY A 824 14.71 23.82 -4.18
N TYR A 825 15.89 24.35 -3.78
CA TYR A 825 16.29 24.40 -2.36
C TYR A 825 15.25 25.05 -1.43
N PRO A 826 14.57 26.17 -1.78
CA PRO A 826 13.53 26.75 -0.93
C PRO A 826 12.34 25.82 -0.65
N GLU A 827 12.10 24.84 -1.52
CA GLU A 827 11.03 23.86 -1.37
C GLU A 827 11.40 22.71 -0.43
N PHE A 828 12.67 22.55 -0.08
CA PHE A 828 13.14 21.50 0.85
C PHE A 828 12.65 21.74 2.29
N ARG A 829 12.18 22.96 2.58
CA ARG A 829 11.68 23.40 3.87
C ARG A 829 10.74 22.35 4.48
N HIS A 830 10.97 22.08 5.76
CA HIS A 830 10.10 21.25 6.58
C HIS A 830 9.27 22.14 7.51
N TYR A 831 8.04 22.46 7.09
CA TYR A 831 7.16 23.42 7.76
C TYR A 831 6.97 23.13 9.25
N GLY A 832 6.62 21.89 9.62
CA GLY A 832 6.39 21.52 11.03
C GLY A 832 7.63 21.52 11.93
N LEU A 833 8.84 21.38 11.37
CA LEU A 833 10.10 21.34 12.14
C LEU A 833 10.85 22.67 12.08
N ALA A 834 10.39 23.61 11.26
CA ALA A 834 11.01 24.90 11.01
C ALA A 834 12.49 24.85 10.54
N VAL A 835 12.83 23.85 9.71
CA VAL A 835 14.19 23.70 9.14
C VAL A 835 14.18 23.72 7.62
N ASP A 836 15.25 24.22 7.01
CA ASP A 836 15.35 24.37 5.55
C ASP A 836 15.64 23.06 4.81
N ILE A 837 16.33 22.13 5.46
CA ILE A 837 16.68 20.83 4.88
C ILE A 837 16.61 19.75 5.95
N TYR A 838 16.07 18.59 5.59
CA TYR A 838 15.85 17.48 6.52
C TYR A 838 15.87 16.13 5.80
N THR A 839 16.27 15.07 6.51
CA THR A 839 16.22 13.69 6.04
C THR A 839 15.95 12.74 7.21
N HIS A 840 15.80 11.45 6.94
CA HIS A 840 15.84 10.41 7.98
C HIS A 840 17.09 9.57 7.80
N PHE A 841 17.84 9.42 8.90
CA PHE A 841 19.09 8.66 8.98
C PHE A 841 19.15 7.75 10.22
N THR A 842 18.40 8.08 11.27
CA THR A 842 18.56 7.52 12.62
C THR A 842 17.92 6.17 12.87
N SER A 843 17.30 5.53 11.88
CA SER A 843 16.63 4.23 12.08
C SER A 843 16.68 3.30 10.86
N PRO A 844 17.88 2.89 10.40
CA PRO A 844 18.06 2.05 9.22
C PRO A 844 17.59 0.61 9.39
N ILE A 845 17.36 0.12 10.61
CA ILE A 845 16.80 -1.23 10.83
C ILE A 845 15.35 -1.29 10.34
N ARG A 846 14.60 -0.20 10.55
CA ARG A 846 13.14 -0.14 10.31
C ARG A 846 12.70 0.78 9.18
N ARG A 847 13.61 1.51 8.53
CA ARG A 847 13.28 2.41 7.41
C ARG A 847 14.31 2.34 6.29
N TYR A 848 13.83 2.12 5.06
CA TYR A 848 14.71 2.01 3.89
C TYR A 848 15.27 3.38 3.46
N CYS A 849 14.58 4.49 3.74
CA CYS A 849 15.12 5.83 3.49
C CYS A 849 16.43 6.06 4.24
N ASP A 850 16.53 5.58 5.46
CA ASP A 850 17.72 5.69 6.30
C ASP A 850 18.85 4.84 5.73
N VAL A 851 18.56 3.63 5.21
CA VAL A 851 19.55 2.80 4.47
C VAL A 851 20.13 3.57 3.27
N VAL A 852 19.28 4.26 2.49
CA VAL A 852 19.74 5.10 1.37
C VAL A 852 20.58 6.27 1.87
N ALA A 853 20.13 6.99 2.90
CA ALA A 853 20.89 8.11 3.50
C ALA A 853 22.23 7.65 4.06
N HIS A 854 22.31 6.47 4.69
CA HIS A 854 23.56 5.86 5.17
C HIS A 854 24.53 5.57 4.03
N ARG A 855 24.05 5.01 2.91
CA ARG A 855 24.88 4.77 1.72
C ARG A 855 25.41 6.07 1.14
N GLN A 856 24.55 7.09 1.04
CA GLN A 856 24.95 8.41 0.58
C GLN A 856 25.96 9.07 1.52
N LEU A 857 25.77 8.98 2.84
CA LEU A 857 26.73 9.53 3.80
C LEU A 857 28.07 8.78 3.76
N ALA A 858 28.07 7.46 3.62
CA ALA A 858 29.29 6.66 3.45
C ALA A 858 30.07 7.09 2.18
N GLY A 859 29.35 7.37 1.09
CA GLY A 859 29.93 7.95 -0.13
C GLY A 859 30.46 9.38 0.08
N ALA A 860 29.73 10.22 0.81
CA ALA A 860 30.08 11.61 1.07
C ALA A 860 31.36 11.77 1.92
N ILE A 861 31.72 10.75 2.71
CA ILE A 861 32.95 10.72 3.51
C ILE A 861 34.07 9.86 2.88
N GLY A 862 33.86 9.31 1.68
CA GLY A 862 34.86 8.48 0.99
C GLY A 862 35.11 7.11 1.64
N TYR A 863 34.18 6.61 2.46
CA TYR A 863 34.29 5.28 3.07
C TYR A 863 34.10 4.19 2.01
N GLU A 864 33.02 4.29 1.22
CA GLU A 864 32.66 3.37 0.14
C GLU A 864 32.11 4.16 -1.06
N ASN A 865 32.30 3.67 -2.28
CA ASN A 865 31.73 4.33 -3.46
C ASN A 865 30.21 4.19 -3.47
N LEU A 866 29.50 5.29 -3.73
CA LEU A 866 28.04 5.26 -3.84
C LEU A 866 27.61 4.49 -5.09
N ASP A 867 26.77 3.47 -4.90
CA ASP A 867 26.20 2.67 -5.99
C ASP A 867 25.41 3.54 -6.98
N LEU A 868 25.46 3.17 -8.27
CA LEU A 868 24.80 3.90 -9.35
C LEU A 868 23.29 4.04 -9.15
N SER A 869 22.64 3.11 -8.44
CA SER A 869 21.21 3.19 -8.14
C SER A 869 20.80 4.44 -7.36
N HIS A 870 21.69 4.97 -6.51
CA HIS A 870 21.43 6.16 -5.70
C HIS A 870 21.99 7.46 -6.31
N ARG A 871 22.59 7.36 -7.51
CA ARG A 871 23.09 8.48 -8.32
C ARG A 871 22.21 8.76 -9.54
N ASP A 872 21.33 7.83 -9.89
CA ASP A 872 20.37 7.96 -10.98
C ASP A 872 19.05 8.57 -10.48
N LYS A 873 18.61 9.65 -11.13
CA LYS A 873 17.39 10.37 -10.74
C LYS A 873 16.15 9.49 -10.86
N SER A 874 16.02 8.75 -11.95
CA SER A 874 14.83 7.93 -12.23
C SER A 874 14.68 6.79 -11.24
N LYS A 875 15.77 6.12 -10.88
CA LYS A 875 15.77 5.10 -9.82
C LYS A 875 15.43 5.68 -8.46
N MET A 876 16.00 6.83 -8.10
CA MET A 876 15.68 7.50 -6.84
C MET A 876 14.21 7.91 -6.74
N GLU A 877 13.61 8.42 -7.82
CA GLU A 877 12.18 8.72 -7.88
C GLU A 877 11.30 7.47 -7.68
N MET A 878 11.71 6.33 -8.25
CA MET A 878 11.00 5.07 -8.05
C MET A 878 11.07 4.60 -6.59
N ILE A 879 12.25 4.65 -5.97
CA ILE A 879 12.46 4.30 -4.56
C ILE A 879 11.59 5.20 -3.68
N VAL A 880 11.70 6.51 -3.84
CA VAL A 880 10.96 7.52 -3.09
C VAL A 880 9.45 7.30 -3.18
N ARG A 881 8.92 7.07 -4.38
CA ARG A 881 7.49 6.83 -4.58
C ARG A 881 7.03 5.60 -3.82
N ASN A 882 7.84 4.53 -3.80
CA ASN A 882 7.52 3.32 -3.06
C ASN A 882 7.53 3.57 -1.54
N ILE A 883 8.60 4.14 -0.99
CA ILE A 883 8.72 4.36 0.46
C ILE A 883 7.66 5.36 0.99
N ASN A 884 7.26 6.36 0.21
CA ASN A 884 6.16 7.26 0.58
C ASN A 884 4.82 6.50 0.68
N LYS A 885 4.53 5.62 -0.28
CA LYS A 885 3.35 4.75 -0.25
C LYS A 885 3.39 3.83 0.97
N ARG A 886 4.49 3.08 1.14
CA ARG A 886 4.67 2.12 2.25
C ARG A 886 4.60 2.78 3.62
N HIS A 887 5.22 3.96 3.78
CA HIS A 887 5.16 4.73 5.02
C HIS A 887 3.74 5.14 5.39
N ARG A 888 2.97 5.66 4.43
CA ARG A 888 1.57 6.04 4.65
C ARG A 888 0.71 4.82 5.03
N ASN A 889 0.89 3.73 4.31
CA ASN A 889 0.18 2.48 4.56
C ASN A 889 0.50 1.91 5.95
N ALA A 890 1.77 1.92 6.36
CA ALA A 890 2.18 1.49 7.70
C ALA A 890 1.52 2.31 8.83
N GLN A 891 1.41 3.64 8.63
CA GLN A 891 0.73 4.53 9.60
C GLN A 891 -0.77 4.24 9.69
N PHE A 892 -1.44 4.00 8.56
CA PHE A 892 -2.85 3.62 8.56
C PHE A 892 -3.08 2.25 9.19
N ALA A 893 -2.22 1.26 8.87
CA ALA A 893 -2.27 -0.05 9.49
C ALA A 893 -2.13 0.02 11.03
N GLY A 894 -1.13 0.76 11.53
CA GLY A 894 -0.94 0.94 12.97
C GLY A 894 -2.16 1.58 13.66
N ARG A 895 -2.75 2.61 13.04
CA ARG A 895 -3.96 3.27 13.57
C ARG A 895 -5.17 2.34 13.57
N SER A 896 -5.40 1.61 12.48
CA SER A 896 -6.50 0.65 12.39
C SER A 896 -6.33 -0.51 13.39
N SER A 897 -5.09 -0.88 13.73
CA SER A 897 -4.82 -1.91 14.72
C SER A 897 -5.20 -1.41 16.12
N ILE A 898 -4.79 -0.19 16.46
CA ILE A 898 -5.20 0.46 17.71
C ILE A 898 -6.73 0.56 17.78
N GLU A 899 -7.39 1.01 16.71
CA GLU A 899 -8.86 1.14 16.65
C GLU A 899 -9.57 -0.19 16.92
N TYR A 900 -9.11 -1.29 16.28
CA TYR A 900 -9.65 -2.63 16.50
C TYR A 900 -9.49 -3.07 17.96
N TYR A 901 -8.28 -3.00 18.51
CA TYR A 901 -8.01 -3.46 19.88
C TYR A 901 -8.70 -2.60 20.93
N VAL A 902 -8.80 -1.28 20.72
CA VAL A 902 -9.59 -0.40 21.59
C VAL A 902 -11.08 -0.77 21.55
N GLY A 903 -11.62 -1.09 20.37
CA GLY A 903 -13.00 -1.58 20.23
C GLY A 903 -13.25 -2.91 20.95
N GLN A 904 -12.23 -3.76 21.09
CA GLN A 904 -12.29 -4.99 21.89
C GLN A 904 -12.22 -4.70 23.39
N VAL A 905 -11.37 -3.77 23.86
CA VAL A 905 -11.37 -3.36 25.27
C VAL A 905 -12.75 -2.80 25.68
N MET A 906 -13.35 -1.99 24.80
CA MET A 906 -14.67 -1.39 25.02
C MET A 906 -15.81 -2.42 25.04
N ARG A 907 -15.63 -3.59 24.43
CA ARG A 907 -16.63 -4.69 24.49
C ARG A 907 -16.83 -5.16 25.91
N ASN A 908 -15.76 -5.23 26.67
CA ASN A 908 -15.78 -5.77 28.03
C ASN A 908 -16.14 -4.70 29.07
N ASN A 909 -16.09 -3.41 28.69
CA ASN A 909 -16.26 -2.27 29.58
C ASN A 909 -17.08 -1.15 28.91
N GLU A 910 -18.41 -1.25 28.93
CA GLU A 910 -19.29 -0.14 28.55
C GLU A 910 -19.27 0.95 29.63
N ALA A 911 -18.90 2.17 29.26
CA ALA A 911 -18.84 3.29 30.19
C ALA A 911 -19.16 4.63 29.51
N GLU A 912 -19.63 5.56 30.33
CA GLU A 912 -19.86 6.95 29.94
C GLU A 912 -18.53 7.69 29.92
N HIS A 913 -18.27 8.41 28.83
CA HIS A 913 -17.05 9.18 28.65
C HIS A 913 -17.34 10.59 28.12
N GLU A 914 -16.42 11.51 28.42
CA GLU A 914 -16.43 12.83 27.80
C GLU A 914 -15.92 12.72 26.37
N GLY A 915 -16.66 13.34 25.45
CA GLY A 915 -16.30 13.47 24.04
C GLY A 915 -16.46 14.90 23.55
N TYR A 916 -15.87 15.17 22.39
CA TYR A 916 -15.90 16.48 21.73
C TYR A 916 -16.44 16.36 20.32
N ILE A 917 -17.43 17.18 19.97
CA ILE A 917 -17.94 17.22 18.61
C ILE A 917 -16.90 17.91 17.71
N ILE A 918 -16.37 17.18 16.72
CA ILE A 918 -15.36 17.69 15.79
C ILE A 918 -15.94 18.01 14.40
N LYS A 919 -17.11 17.45 14.07
CA LYS A 919 -17.81 17.69 12.81
C LYS A 919 -19.30 17.48 12.98
N ILE A 920 -20.09 18.28 12.28
CA ILE A 920 -21.55 18.16 12.22
C ILE A 920 -21.96 18.03 10.75
N PHE A 921 -22.95 17.16 10.54
CA PHE A 921 -23.63 16.94 9.27
C PHE A 921 -25.12 17.23 9.44
N ASN A 922 -25.87 17.29 8.34
CA ASN A 922 -27.32 17.47 8.43
C ASN A 922 -28.05 16.29 9.09
N ASN A 923 -27.47 15.10 9.05
CA ASN A 923 -28.04 13.85 9.52
C ASN A 923 -27.13 13.10 10.51
N GLY A 924 -26.18 13.77 11.16
CA GLY A 924 -25.32 13.15 12.16
C GLY A 924 -24.18 14.04 12.65
N ILE A 925 -23.38 13.53 13.58
CA ILE A 925 -22.23 14.20 14.18
C ILE A 925 -21.04 13.26 14.30
N VAL A 926 -19.82 13.80 14.32
CA VAL A 926 -18.59 13.04 14.63
C VAL A 926 -18.04 13.53 15.96
N VAL A 927 -17.80 12.58 16.86
CA VAL A 927 -17.31 12.83 18.22
C VAL A 927 -15.94 12.18 18.40
N LEU A 928 -14.97 12.92 18.92
CA LEU A 928 -13.69 12.42 19.39
C LEU A 928 -13.78 12.11 20.88
N VAL A 929 -13.37 10.91 21.30
CA VAL A 929 -13.24 10.53 22.72
C VAL A 929 -11.76 10.56 23.12
N PRO A 930 -11.30 11.61 23.83
CA PRO A 930 -9.88 11.82 24.12
C PRO A 930 -9.19 10.67 24.85
N LYS A 931 -9.90 10.03 25.78
CA LYS A 931 -9.38 8.94 26.62
C LYS A 931 -8.82 7.79 25.78
N PHE A 932 -9.47 7.51 24.65
CA PHE A 932 -9.14 6.38 23.78
C PHE A 932 -8.56 6.81 22.44
N GLY A 933 -8.55 8.10 22.13
CA GLY A 933 -8.11 8.61 20.82
C GLY A 933 -8.98 8.13 19.65
N VAL A 934 -10.22 7.70 19.91
CA VAL A 934 -11.15 7.15 18.90
C VAL A 934 -12.17 8.19 18.47
N GLU A 935 -12.48 8.18 17.18
CA GLU A 935 -13.55 8.97 16.57
C GLU A 935 -14.73 8.08 16.22
N GLY A 936 -15.94 8.55 16.49
CA GLY A 936 -17.15 7.83 16.12
C GLY A 936 -18.18 8.73 15.48
N LEU A 937 -18.81 8.22 14.42
CA LEU A 937 -19.97 8.84 13.81
C LEU A 937 -21.24 8.44 14.58
N ILE A 938 -22.02 9.43 14.99
CA ILE A 938 -23.36 9.25 15.58
C ILE A 938 -24.39 9.77 14.58
N LYS A 939 -25.17 8.84 14.01
CA LYS A 939 -26.27 9.19 13.09
C LYS A 939 -27.43 9.81 13.85
N LEU A 940 -28.13 10.74 13.21
CA LEU A 940 -29.27 11.41 13.83
C LEU A 940 -30.41 10.45 14.20
N GLU A 941 -30.59 9.40 13.40
CA GLU A 941 -31.51 8.29 13.69
C GLU A 941 -31.26 7.63 15.05
N ASN A 942 -30.03 7.70 15.56
CA ASN A 942 -29.62 7.16 16.86
C ASN A 942 -29.62 8.22 17.99
N MET A 943 -30.03 9.46 17.70
CA MET A 943 -30.07 10.56 18.67
C MET A 943 -31.50 11.10 18.89
N GLY A 944 -32.37 11.01 17.90
CA GLY A 944 -33.73 11.56 17.97
C GLY A 944 -34.51 11.51 16.66
N ASP A 945 -35.53 12.37 16.54
CA ASP A 945 -36.41 12.44 15.36
C ASP A 945 -35.73 13.19 14.19
N VAL A 946 -35.50 12.47 13.10
CA VAL A 946 -34.88 12.97 11.87
C VAL A 946 -35.70 14.07 11.19
N ASN A 947 -37.03 14.06 11.33
CA ASN A 947 -37.89 15.05 10.67
C ASN A 947 -37.86 16.41 11.36
N SER A 948 -37.49 16.44 12.64
CA SER A 948 -37.34 17.67 13.44
C SER A 948 -35.99 18.37 13.24
N ALA A 949 -35.09 17.75 12.46
CA ALA A 949 -33.72 18.18 12.30
C ALA A 949 -33.60 19.51 11.55
N ASN A 950 -32.93 20.48 12.16
CA ASN A 950 -32.53 21.71 11.50
C ASN A 950 -31.01 21.89 11.64
N TYR A 951 -30.31 21.80 10.50
CA TYR A 951 -28.87 22.01 10.43
C TYR A 951 -28.59 23.43 9.95
N ASN A 952 -27.97 24.23 10.80
CA ASN A 952 -27.47 25.55 10.45
C ASN A 952 -25.99 25.46 10.11
N GLU A 953 -25.69 25.44 8.82
CA GLU A 953 -24.32 25.33 8.31
C GLU A 953 -23.46 26.55 8.68
N ASP A 954 -24.04 27.76 8.68
CA ASP A 954 -23.31 29.01 8.99
C ASP A 954 -22.88 29.07 10.46
N LYS A 955 -23.63 28.41 11.34
CA LYS A 955 -23.33 28.33 12.78
C LYS A 955 -22.64 27.04 13.20
N TYR A 956 -22.55 26.06 12.30
CA TYR A 956 -22.14 24.69 12.61
C TYR A 956 -22.93 24.11 13.80
N GLU A 957 -24.26 24.23 13.72
CA GLU A 957 -25.22 23.79 14.76
C GLU A 957 -26.23 22.80 14.18
N LEU A 958 -26.56 21.76 14.95
CA LEU A 958 -27.65 20.85 14.66
C LEU A 958 -28.67 20.90 15.80
N THR A 959 -29.90 21.28 15.46
CA THR A 959 -31.04 21.25 16.38
C THR A 959 -31.95 20.08 16.01
N PHE A 960 -32.35 19.28 16.99
CA PHE A 960 -33.25 18.13 16.80
C PHE A 960 -34.00 17.82 18.10
N THR A 961 -35.10 17.07 17.99
CA THR A 961 -35.84 16.55 19.14
C THR A 961 -35.25 15.20 19.55
N ASP A 962 -34.78 15.08 20.79
CA ASP A 962 -34.21 13.83 21.33
C ASP A 962 -35.30 12.77 21.57
N PHE A 963 -34.90 11.53 21.90
CA PHE A 963 -35.85 10.45 22.22
C PHE A 963 -36.71 10.70 23.47
N LYS A 964 -36.39 11.71 24.29
CA LYS A 964 -37.19 12.12 25.45
C LYS A 964 -38.19 13.22 25.09
N GLY A 965 -38.23 13.66 23.83
CA GLY A 965 -39.12 14.70 23.33
C GLY A 965 -38.61 16.13 23.57
N ASN A 966 -37.36 16.32 24.01
CA ASN A 966 -36.79 17.65 24.25
C ASN A 966 -36.08 18.16 23.00
N SER A 967 -36.24 19.44 22.69
CA SER A 967 -35.42 20.10 21.67
C SER A 967 -34.00 20.31 22.19
N ARG A 968 -33.02 19.73 21.50
CA ARG A 968 -31.60 19.82 21.81
C ARG A 968 -30.87 20.49 20.66
N THR A 969 -29.98 21.42 20.98
CA THR A 969 -29.05 22.03 20.01
C THR A 969 -27.64 21.66 20.41
N ILE A 970 -26.86 21.17 19.44
CA ILE A 970 -25.46 20.81 19.62
C ILE A 970 -24.62 21.48 18.53
N ALA A 971 -23.38 21.81 18.86
CA ALA A 971 -22.47 22.50 17.97
C ALA A 971 -21.06 21.88 17.96
N VAL A 972 -20.26 22.27 16.96
CA VAL A 972 -18.84 21.90 16.93
C VAL A 972 -18.10 22.50 18.14
N PHE A 973 -17.13 21.74 18.65
CA PHE A 973 -16.37 21.97 19.89
C PHE A 973 -17.11 21.78 21.21
N ASP A 974 -18.42 21.48 21.17
CA ASP A 974 -19.15 21.23 22.41
C ASP A 974 -18.64 19.95 23.09
N LYS A 975 -18.48 20.04 24.41
CA LYS A 975 -18.23 18.89 25.28
C LYS A 975 -19.54 18.14 25.49
N VAL A 976 -19.54 16.87 25.15
CA VAL A 976 -20.72 16.00 25.27
C VAL A 976 -20.39 14.74 26.06
N LYS A 977 -21.42 14.15 26.66
CA LYS A 977 -21.35 12.82 27.28
C LYS A 977 -21.76 11.79 26.25
N VAL A 978 -20.88 10.84 25.99
CA VAL A 978 -21.14 9.73 25.08
C VAL A 978 -21.02 8.41 25.82
N ASP A 979 -22.01 7.56 25.63
CA ASP A 979 -21.91 6.16 26.01
C ASP A 979 -21.17 5.44 24.89
N VAL A 980 -20.11 4.73 25.25
CA VAL A 980 -19.29 3.97 24.30
C VAL A 980 -19.66 2.51 24.41
N LYS A 981 -20.20 1.95 23.33
CA LYS A 981 -20.57 0.53 23.25
C LYS A 981 -19.85 -0.14 22.10
N SER A 982 -19.41 -1.38 22.30
CA SER A 982 -18.85 -2.18 21.21
C SER A 982 -19.98 -2.90 20.49
N VAL A 983 -20.27 -2.48 19.26
CA VAL A 983 -21.30 -3.12 18.43
C VAL A 983 -20.64 -3.73 17.21
N LYS A 984 -21.04 -4.97 16.90
CA LYS A 984 -20.65 -5.65 15.68
C LYS A 984 -21.41 -5.00 14.53
N ASP A 985 -20.68 -4.35 13.64
CA ASP A 985 -21.25 -3.78 12.44
C ASP A 985 -21.67 -4.91 11.50
N GLU A 986 -22.97 -5.08 11.26
CA GLU A 986 -23.48 -6.19 10.43
C GLU A 986 -22.95 -6.13 8.99
N ILE A 987 -22.61 -4.93 8.51
CA ILE A 987 -22.16 -4.65 7.15
C ILE A 987 -20.66 -4.94 7.00
N SER A 988 -19.79 -4.38 7.84
CA SER A 988 -18.35 -4.59 7.74
C SER A 988 -17.83 -5.78 8.56
N GLY A 989 -18.64 -6.35 9.45
CA GLY A 989 -18.26 -7.40 10.40
C GLY A 989 -17.36 -6.93 11.53
N LYS A 990 -16.82 -5.71 11.43
CA LYS A 990 -15.93 -5.14 12.45
C LYS A 990 -16.73 -4.81 13.69
N ARG A 991 -16.16 -5.07 14.87
CA ARG A 991 -16.60 -4.37 16.08
C ARG A 991 -16.11 -2.93 15.99
N LYS A 992 -17.05 -2.00 16.03
CA LYS A 992 -16.76 -0.56 16.12
C LYS A 992 -17.25 -0.05 17.46
N ALA A 993 -16.56 0.95 17.98
CA ALA A 993 -17.08 1.76 19.07
C ALA A 993 -18.29 2.55 18.55
N GLN A 994 -19.49 2.04 18.82
CA GLN A 994 -20.71 2.80 18.61
C GLN A 994 -20.82 3.81 19.74
N LEU A 995 -20.71 5.08 19.36
CA LEU A 995 -20.95 6.19 20.27
C LEU A 995 -22.45 6.51 20.26
N MET A 996 -23.03 6.64 21.43
CA MET A 996 -24.40 7.09 21.63
C MET A 996 -24.39 8.37 22.43
N LEU A 997 -25.10 9.40 21.95
CA LEU A 997 -25.21 10.66 22.66
C LEU A 997 -26.21 10.51 23.81
N LYS A 998 -25.83 10.95 25.02
CA LYS A 998 -26.67 10.87 26.22
C LYS A 998 -27.46 12.15 26.49
#